data_AF-A0A930X941-F1
#
_entry.id   AF-A0A930X941-F1
#
_cell.length_a   1.000
_cell.length_b   1.000
_cell.length_c   1.000
_cell.angle_alpha   90.00
_cell.angle_beta   90.00
_cell.angle_gamma   90.00
#
_symmetry.space_group_name_H-M   'P 1'
#
loop_
_entity.id
_entity.type
_entity.pdbx_description
1 polymer ?
#
loop_
_entity_poly.entity_id
_entity_poly.type
_entity_poly.pdbx_seq_one_letter_code
_entity_poly.pdbx_strand_id
1 'polypeptide(L)'
;MADNQTQSFLIFADKQGLGEKLARDLTLAGNQVSVVYEKGENQSPLIYHREKQDNLSINQGNTLLADDVLVREKIFYLDVDNRQQYEEIISSALPRHIIYTWSSQENNNLKENNYLQCLPVINLLQTLTNTQKYAKLWLITQRSQQVNNEEKINPDGGGLWGLGKVIALEHPEYWGGMIDIDSDNIPLNLFNYLLNHPQQETMTAIRNNFPYYCRLQRKSLTVNNKKDFSLDSKSSYLITGGLGALGLVSANYLIKQGAKNLILLSRSQPNGETQQKIKQWQQQGINITISQGDVNQLDSLTEIFQHLKNNLPPLKGIIHSAGVLDDGVIASMTEEKLNKVISAKVMGVNNLHQLSLDFDLDFFIMYSSLASMVGSMGQSNYAIANSYLDSFAYYRHSLNLPALTINWGALDIGMAITTQSHLNHMGVNSISAEGAVNLLGKLLQENNPQVGILNIDWQKISQNFPPSPYLQKLIPTSTDEEKQGLIFQRLQTTTDIKARENILIDYLRETIAKILHQDKNEIKAEDSLVDLGMDSLMVMEAINHLKTDLNIMLYPREIYERPQLFALASYLADEFAVSHGEKTAVKPSTQSLIITPEEDKTEEKITFNPTNHQPIVFILSSPRSGSTLLRVMLASHPQLVSPPELHLLPFATMQERQTELASSHLQEGLVRALMELKSITVAQSEDLINQWIEENLTIGEVYEILQSFCQNRILVDKSPTYANSKETLFNAEKTFSQAKYIHLVRHPYAVIESFARMRMDKLLALKDANPYEIAENIWYQSNQNTSKFHQVIDNNKLLTVVYENLVTNPEKELQNICNFLEIDFDKSLLNPYEGERMTGGLYQQSMSVGDPNFNTRNKIDSSLATQWQNIKLPILLNPLTIQLAEKFNYNLPQESQLFEVEESYVKIRDLDICVCTWGNKNNPIMFIIHGILDQGMAWEKVAQKLAQKGYYVIAPDLRGHGKSQHNGMGCAYNLLDFVADLDCLINHFSAENKVNLLGHSFGSMIASIYVNTRAEKIEQLYLVEPILPAESKGEKDLESFTSQLDYLLNIPALPVYDSVATVAQRLQKTSPNLDDDFALKLATRMTKSVENGVTFTYSPLLATRVGVGFNTIPRHQYLQLLARRRAPSTVIYGSQSNFNRPEDLLAQKQVFVKEQICTIEGGHNLHFDNPEGVAELIKLLT
;
A
#
# COMPACT_ATOMS: atom_id res chain seq x y z
N MET A 1 19.86 -28.92 -10.67
CA MET A 1 21.24 -28.39 -10.63
C MET A 1 21.07 -26.88 -10.65
N ALA A 2 21.45 -26.23 -9.54
CA ALA A 2 20.99 -24.90 -9.18
C ALA A 2 21.51 -23.80 -10.13
N ASP A 3 20.61 -22.89 -10.45
CA ASP A 3 20.75 -21.68 -11.26
C ASP A 3 21.70 -20.71 -10.54
N ASN A 4 22.96 -20.62 -11.00
CA ASN A 4 24.04 -20.00 -10.23
C ASN A 4 24.10 -18.49 -10.49
N GLN A 5 23.13 -17.77 -9.96
CA GLN A 5 23.11 -16.31 -9.95
C GLN A 5 24.16 -15.76 -8.92
N THR A 6 25.40 -15.38 -9.31
CA THR A 6 26.23 -14.24 -8.75
C THR A 6 25.32 -13.19 -8.09
N GLN A 7 25.13 -13.37 -6.80
CA GLN A 7 24.58 -12.37 -5.93
C GLN A 7 25.71 -11.42 -5.50
N SER A 8 25.36 -10.22 -5.06
CA SER A 8 26.28 -9.29 -4.43
C SER A 8 26.26 -9.48 -2.92
N PHE A 9 27.42 -9.75 -2.34
CA PHE A 9 27.64 -9.93 -0.93
C PHE A 9 28.54 -8.82 -0.40
N LEU A 10 28.14 -8.20 0.70
CA LEU A 10 29.00 -7.36 1.52
C LEU A 10 29.32 -8.10 2.81
N ILE A 11 30.58 -8.44 3.01
CA ILE A 11 31.04 -9.23 4.15
C ILE A 11 31.82 -8.34 5.09
N PHE A 12 31.30 -8.15 6.30
CA PHE A 12 32.06 -7.53 7.40
C PHE A 12 32.95 -8.61 7.98
N ALA A 13 34.21 -8.66 7.51
CA ALA A 13 35.14 -9.75 7.76
C ALA A 13 35.85 -9.62 9.11
N ASP A 14 35.86 -10.71 9.86
CA ASP A 14 36.56 -10.86 11.13
C ASP A 14 38.08 -10.99 10.96
N LYS A 15 38.79 -10.83 12.09
CA LYS A 15 40.26 -10.93 12.16
C LYS A 15 40.79 -12.37 12.12
N GLN A 16 39.93 -13.39 12.17
CA GLN A 16 40.32 -14.81 12.15
C GLN A 16 40.28 -15.42 10.74
N GLY A 17 39.80 -14.67 9.74
CA GLY A 17 39.75 -15.09 8.35
C GLY A 17 38.52 -15.92 7.99
N LEU A 18 37.47 -15.96 8.83
CA LEU A 18 36.19 -16.59 8.47
C LEU A 18 35.53 -15.81 7.32
N GLY A 19 35.44 -14.49 7.45
CA GLY A 19 34.91 -13.60 6.42
C GLY A 19 35.71 -13.68 5.12
N GLU A 20 37.04 -13.78 5.19
CA GLU A 20 37.91 -13.94 4.01
C GLU A 20 37.71 -15.29 3.32
N LYS A 21 37.56 -16.36 4.10
CA LYS A 21 37.31 -17.69 3.55
C LYS A 21 35.90 -17.78 2.95
N LEU A 22 34.91 -17.15 3.58
CA LEU A 22 33.57 -16.98 2.99
C LEU A 22 33.62 -16.16 1.71
N ALA A 23 34.36 -15.05 1.71
CA ALA A 23 34.56 -14.21 0.53
C ALA A 23 35.16 -15.04 -0.60
N ARG A 24 36.25 -15.77 -0.32
CA ARG A 24 36.88 -16.67 -1.29
C ARG A 24 35.92 -17.74 -1.79
N ASP A 25 35.19 -18.41 -0.92
CA ASP A 25 34.28 -19.50 -1.31
C ASP A 25 33.10 -18.95 -2.13
N LEU A 26 32.58 -17.77 -1.78
CA LEU A 26 31.56 -17.02 -2.51
C LEU A 26 32.05 -16.57 -3.89
N THR A 27 33.26 -16.01 -3.95
CA THR A 27 33.95 -15.57 -5.17
C THR A 27 34.23 -16.78 -6.09
N LEU A 28 34.67 -17.92 -5.53
CA LEU A 28 34.88 -19.18 -6.27
C LEU A 28 33.56 -19.78 -6.76
N ALA A 29 32.47 -19.64 -6.00
CA ALA A 29 31.12 -19.99 -6.43
C ALA A 29 30.55 -19.01 -7.48
N GLY A 30 31.32 -17.98 -7.83
CA GLY A 30 31.01 -17.03 -8.88
C GLY A 30 30.20 -15.83 -8.41
N ASN A 31 30.22 -15.44 -7.12
CA ASN A 31 29.50 -14.28 -6.58
C ASN A 31 30.35 -12.99 -6.58
N GLN A 32 29.69 -11.83 -6.51
CA GLN A 32 30.36 -10.54 -6.33
C GLN A 32 30.51 -10.32 -4.83
N VAL A 33 31.75 -10.13 -4.39
CA VAL A 33 32.04 -9.98 -2.97
C VAL A 33 32.77 -8.66 -2.74
N SER A 34 32.22 -7.88 -1.82
CA SER A 34 32.88 -6.75 -1.20
C SER A 34 33.19 -7.10 0.25
N VAL A 35 34.38 -6.76 0.72
CA VAL A 35 34.84 -7.09 2.07
C VAL A 35 35.08 -5.80 2.84
N VAL A 36 34.55 -5.71 4.05
CA VAL A 36 34.73 -4.59 4.97
C VAL A 36 35.55 -5.05 6.16
N TYR A 37 36.68 -4.38 6.39
CA TYR A 37 37.49 -4.53 7.58
C TYR A 37 37.30 -3.35 8.52
N GLU A 38 37.40 -3.61 9.82
CA GLU A 38 37.48 -2.55 10.84
C GLU A 38 38.81 -1.79 10.70
N LYS A 39 38.77 -0.46 10.71
CA LYS A 39 39.96 0.38 10.58
C LYS A 39 40.79 0.36 11.87
N GLY A 40 42.04 -0.12 11.81
CA GLY A 40 42.97 -0.12 12.95
C GLY A 40 43.70 1.22 13.16
N GLU A 41 44.17 1.47 14.39
CA GLU A 41 44.82 2.73 14.84
C GLU A 41 46.05 3.19 14.03
N ASN A 42 46.62 2.35 13.14
CA ASN A 42 47.81 2.65 12.34
C ASN A 42 47.66 2.42 10.83
N GLN A 43 46.43 2.39 10.29
CA GLN A 43 46.21 2.27 8.85
C GLN A 43 45.50 3.50 8.29
N SER A 44 46.21 4.27 7.45
CA SER A 44 45.61 5.33 6.63
C SER A 44 44.62 4.71 5.63
N PRO A 45 43.52 5.41 5.27
CA PRO A 45 42.55 4.89 4.32
C PRO A 45 43.18 4.79 2.94
N LEU A 46 43.58 3.59 2.52
CA LEU A 46 43.94 3.31 1.14
C LEU A 46 42.66 2.94 0.41
N ILE A 47 42.01 3.95 -0.19
CA ILE A 47 41.06 3.74 -1.27
C ILE A 47 41.89 3.23 -2.45
N TYR A 48 41.82 1.94 -2.76
CA TYR A 48 42.38 1.43 -4.01
C TYR A 48 41.53 1.94 -5.17
N HIS A 49 41.92 3.09 -5.73
CA HIS A 49 41.52 3.46 -7.08
C HIS A 49 42.25 2.54 -8.07
N ARG A 50 41.47 1.90 -8.95
CA ARG A 50 41.98 1.18 -10.11
C ARG A 50 42.57 2.20 -11.10
N GLU A 51 43.82 2.59 -10.93
CA GLU A 51 44.55 3.33 -11.97
C GLU A 51 45.04 2.36 -13.06
N LYS A 52 44.93 2.85 -14.31
CA LYS A 52 45.36 2.16 -15.52
C LYS A 52 46.81 1.69 -15.42
N GLN A 53 47.07 0.53 -16.02
CA GLN A 53 48.38 -0.05 -16.37
C GLN A 53 49.54 0.96 -16.36
N ASP A 54 50.48 0.82 -15.42
CA ASP A 54 51.88 0.46 -15.68
C ASP A 54 52.76 0.58 -14.42
N ASN A 55 53.62 -0.43 -14.21
CA ASN A 55 54.77 -0.50 -13.30
C ASN A 55 54.55 -0.58 -11.77
N LEU A 56 54.61 -1.81 -11.26
CA LEU A 56 54.90 -2.12 -9.85
C LEU A 56 56.42 -2.13 -9.61
N SER A 57 56.92 -1.20 -8.79
CA SER A 57 58.17 -1.37 -8.05
C SER A 57 57.87 -1.60 -6.57
N ILE A 58 58.29 -2.77 -6.09
CA ILE A 58 58.10 -3.31 -4.74
C ILE A 58 58.99 -2.55 -3.74
N ASN A 59 58.42 -2.14 -2.60
CA ASN A 59 59.18 -1.95 -1.37
C ASN A 59 58.66 -2.90 -0.29
N GLN A 60 59.62 -3.65 0.29
CA GLN A 60 59.44 -4.83 1.12
C GLN A 60 58.94 -4.51 2.53
N GLY A 61 58.08 -5.37 3.08
CA GLY A 61 57.85 -5.40 4.53
C GLY A 61 56.53 -6.00 5.04
N ASN A 62 56.07 -7.15 4.55
CA ASN A 62 55.51 -8.26 5.35
C ASN A 62 54.84 -9.32 4.47
N THR A 63 55.04 -10.57 4.86
CA THR A 63 54.98 -11.80 4.06
C THR A 63 53.58 -12.42 3.95
N LEU A 64 53.16 -12.67 2.70
CA LEU A 64 52.41 -13.83 2.15
C LEU A 64 51.11 -14.30 2.83
N LEU A 65 49.98 -14.00 2.20
CA LEU A 65 48.87 -14.96 2.00
C LEU A 65 48.34 -14.88 0.55
N ALA A 66 48.71 -15.90 -0.23
CA ALA A 66 48.12 -16.44 -1.46
C ALA A 66 47.56 -15.47 -2.52
N ASP A 67 48.40 -15.27 -3.54
CA ASP A 67 48.16 -14.57 -4.80
C ASP A 67 47.06 -15.23 -5.70
N ASP A 68 46.46 -14.39 -6.54
CA ASP A 68 45.51 -14.62 -7.65
C ASP A 68 43.98 -14.57 -7.42
N VAL A 69 43.40 -14.89 -6.25
CA VAL A 69 41.91 -14.87 -6.09
C VAL A 69 41.36 -13.52 -5.57
N LEU A 70 42.12 -12.79 -4.75
CA LEU A 70 41.68 -11.54 -4.10
C LEU A 70 41.66 -10.30 -5.04
N VAL A 71 42.11 -10.43 -6.29
CA VAL A 71 42.22 -9.30 -7.25
C VAL A 71 40.85 -8.80 -7.75
N ARG A 72 39.74 -9.49 -7.43
CA ARG A 72 38.36 -9.13 -7.83
C ARG A 72 37.49 -8.51 -6.73
N GLU A 73 37.96 -8.45 -5.49
CA GLU A 73 37.13 -8.04 -4.35
C GLU A 73 37.30 -6.54 -4.05
N LYS A 74 36.19 -5.81 -3.84
CA LYS A 74 36.26 -4.43 -3.34
C LYS A 74 36.50 -4.47 -1.83
N ILE A 75 37.66 -3.98 -1.39
CA ILE A 75 38.01 -3.92 0.03
C ILE A 75 37.73 -2.52 0.58
N PHE A 76 37.02 -2.46 1.68
CA PHE A 76 36.70 -1.25 2.41
C PHE A 76 37.27 -1.31 3.83
N TYR A 77 37.68 -0.16 4.36
CA TYR A 77 38.08 0.00 5.75
C TYR A 77 37.11 0.97 6.43
N LEU A 78 36.41 0.48 7.44
CA LEU A 78 35.33 1.19 8.12
C LEU A 78 35.79 1.66 9.50
N ASP A 79 35.65 2.97 9.72
CA ASP A 79 35.61 3.58 11.02
C ASP A 79 34.17 3.46 11.57
N VAL A 80 33.99 2.69 12.65
CA VAL A 80 32.67 2.24 13.13
C VAL A 80 31.71 3.40 13.43
N ASP A 81 32.27 4.53 13.83
CA ASP A 81 31.53 5.74 14.23
C ASP A 81 31.23 6.66 13.03
N ASN A 82 31.84 6.42 11.87
CA ASN A 82 31.67 7.26 10.69
C ASN A 82 30.50 6.79 9.81
N ARG A 83 29.31 7.35 10.06
CA ARG A 83 28.10 7.05 9.28
C ARG A 83 28.23 7.27 7.78
N GLN A 84 28.97 8.28 7.34
CA GLN A 84 29.16 8.57 5.92
C GLN A 84 29.86 7.40 5.19
N GLN A 85 30.78 6.71 5.88
CA GLN A 85 31.45 5.54 5.29
C GLN A 85 30.48 4.37 5.08
N TYR A 86 29.47 4.17 5.92
CA TYR A 86 28.45 3.15 5.66
C TYR A 86 27.67 3.47 4.38
N GLU A 87 27.30 4.74 4.16
CA GLU A 87 26.61 5.17 2.94
C GLU A 87 27.48 4.97 1.68
N GLU A 88 28.75 5.34 1.75
CA GLU A 88 29.72 5.16 0.67
C GLU A 88 29.95 3.68 0.35
N ILE A 89 30.11 2.84 1.39
CA ILE A 89 30.29 1.40 1.25
C ILE A 89 29.04 0.77 0.64
N ILE A 90 27.84 1.06 1.16
CA ILE A 90 26.59 0.48 0.64
C ILE A 90 26.34 0.94 -0.81
N SER A 91 26.59 2.21 -1.12
CA SER A 91 26.40 2.76 -2.47
C SER A 91 27.41 2.20 -3.47
N SER A 92 28.63 1.87 -3.03
CA SER A 92 29.67 1.28 -3.88
C SER A 92 29.55 -0.24 -4.03
N ALA A 93 29.15 -0.93 -2.97
CA ALA A 93 29.06 -2.40 -2.94
C ALA A 93 27.71 -2.94 -3.45
N LEU A 94 26.63 -2.13 -3.38
CA LEU A 94 25.26 -2.49 -3.78
C LEU A 94 24.87 -3.93 -3.35
N PRO A 95 24.97 -4.27 -2.05
CA PRO A 95 24.79 -5.64 -1.59
C PRO A 95 23.33 -6.07 -1.61
N ARG A 96 23.07 -7.30 -2.05
CA ARG A 96 21.80 -8.01 -1.84
C ARG A 96 21.81 -8.82 -0.56
N HIS A 97 22.99 -9.27 -0.16
CA HIS A 97 23.23 -9.95 1.09
C HIS A 97 24.35 -9.26 1.86
N ILE A 98 24.13 -9.06 3.14
CA ILE A 98 25.15 -8.57 4.05
C ILE A 98 25.44 -9.68 5.05
N ILE A 99 26.70 -10.11 5.11
CA ILE A 99 27.15 -11.14 6.05
C ILE A 99 28.00 -10.46 7.09
N TYR A 100 27.56 -10.51 8.34
CA TYR A 100 28.27 -9.93 9.46
C TYR A 100 28.99 -11.02 10.26
N THR A 101 30.32 -10.98 10.24
CA THR A 101 31.17 -12.02 10.88
C THR A 101 32.02 -11.50 12.04
N TRP A 102 32.01 -10.19 12.35
CA TRP A 102 32.91 -9.60 13.36
C TRP A 102 32.79 -10.21 14.77
N SER A 103 31.71 -10.92 15.07
CA SER A 103 31.52 -11.67 16.33
C SER A 103 32.19 -13.04 16.40
N SER A 104 32.78 -13.51 15.31
CA SER A 104 33.52 -14.77 15.26
C SER A 104 34.92 -14.70 15.86
N GLN A 105 35.38 -13.51 16.29
CA GLN A 105 36.68 -13.36 16.95
C GLN A 105 36.70 -14.10 18.30
N GLU A 106 37.43 -15.20 18.40
CA GLU A 106 37.88 -15.78 19.67
C GLU A 106 38.81 -14.77 20.34
N ASN A 107 38.24 -13.92 21.19
CA ASN A 107 39.03 -13.05 22.04
C ASN A 107 39.18 -13.74 23.40
N ASN A 108 40.39 -14.19 23.72
CA ASN A 108 40.70 -14.85 24.99
C ASN A 108 40.63 -13.90 26.20
N ASN A 109 40.26 -12.63 25.99
CA ASN A 109 40.27 -11.58 27.00
C ASN A 109 38.93 -10.81 26.98
N LEU A 110 38.06 -11.08 27.96
CA LEU A 110 36.76 -10.40 28.18
C LEU A 110 36.87 -8.90 28.52
N LYS A 111 38.04 -8.29 28.35
CA LYS A 111 38.39 -6.91 28.75
C LYS A 111 38.17 -5.87 27.65
N GLU A 112 38.13 -6.29 26.38
CA GLU A 112 37.89 -5.39 25.26
C GLU A 112 36.37 -5.18 25.07
N ASN A 113 35.96 -3.97 24.67
CA ASN A 113 34.57 -3.51 24.59
C ASN A 113 33.75 -4.24 23.49
N ASN A 114 33.66 -5.57 23.54
CA ASN A 114 33.15 -6.43 22.46
C ASN A 114 31.65 -6.28 22.19
N TYR A 115 30.90 -5.62 23.08
CA TYR A 115 29.50 -5.26 22.84
C TYR A 115 29.33 -4.20 21.72
N LEU A 116 30.42 -3.51 21.36
CA LEU A 116 30.47 -2.65 20.18
C LEU A 116 30.13 -3.41 18.90
N GLN A 117 30.19 -4.75 18.85
CA GLN A 117 29.79 -5.52 17.67
C GLN A 117 28.32 -5.33 17.26
N CYS A 118 27.44 -4.88 18.15
CA CYS A 118 26.05 -4.58 17.79
C CYS A 118 25.87 -3.19 17.16
N LEU A 119 26.76 -2.24 17.47
CA LEU A 119 26.66 -0.85 17.02
C LEU A 119 26.84 -0.71 15.49
N PRO A 120 27.83 -1.34 14.83
CA PRO A 120 27.94 -1.36 13.37
C PRO A 120 26.69 -1.91 12.70
N VAL A 121 26.05 -2.93 13.28
CA VAL A 121 24.82 -3.50 12.74
C VAL A 121 23.66 -2.50 12.84
N ILE A 122 23.56 -1.77 13.95
CA ILE A 122 22.56 -0.70 14.12
C ILE A 122 22.83 0.43 13.12
N ASN A 123 24.07 0.91 13.01
CA ASN A 123 24.46 1.96 12.06
C ASN A 123 24.19 1.53 10.61
N LEU A 124 24.48 0.28 10.27
CA LEU A 124 24.19 -0.32 8.97
C LEU A 124 22.68 -0.30 8.68
N LEU A 125 21.84 -0.74 9.61
CA LEU A 125 20.38 -0.77 9.42
C LEU A 125 19.78 0.64 9.30
N GLN A 126 20.27 1.59 10.11
CA GLN A 126 19.90 3.01 9.98
C GLN A 126 20.28 3.53 8.59
N THR A 127 21.46 3.16 8.08
CA THR A 127 21.93 3.57 6.75
C THR A 127 21.07 2.98 5.64
N LEU A 128 20.77 1.66 5.70
CA LEU A 128 19.89 1.00 4.72
C LEU A 128 18.50 1.63 4.69
N THR A 129 17.95 1.96 5.87
CA THR A 129 16.64 2.61 6.00
C THR A 129 16.65 4.02 5.42
N ASN A 130 17.66 4.83 5.73
CA ASN A 130 17.77 6.21 5.25
C ASN A 130 18.01 6.28 3.73
N THR A 131 18.80 5.35 3.19
CA THR A 131 19.12 5.28 1.76
C THR A 131 18.10 4.49 0.93
N GLN A 132 17.09 3.89 1.59
CA GLN A 132 16.06 3.05 0.99
C GLN A 132 16.65 1.91 0.13
N LYS A 133 17.75 1.31 0.61
CA LYS A 133 18.45 0.19 -0.04
C LYS A 133 18.05 -1.13 0.60
N TYR A 134 17.78 -2.14 -0.21
CA TYR A 134 17.32 -3.45 0.25
C TYR A 134 18.44 -4.49 0.22
N ALA A 135 18.79 -5.01 1.40
CA ALA A 135 19.76 -6.10 1.55
C ALA A 135 19.35 -7.03 2.71
N LYS A 136 19.51 -8.34 2.53
CA LYS A 136 19.28 -9.33 3.58
C LYS A 136 20.51 -9.47 4.47
N LEU A 137 20.34 -9.14 5.75
CA LEU A 137 21.36 -9.21 6.78
C LEU A 137 21.40 -10.60 7.44
N TRP A 138 22.58 -11.22 7.41
CA TRP A 138 22.91 -12.47 8.04
C TRP A 138 23.93 -12.24 9.14
N LEU A 139 23.58 -12.60 10.38
CA LEU A 139 24.47 -12.51 11.52
C LEU A 139 25.12 -13.88 11.75
N ILE A 140 26.44 -13.96 11.58
CA ILE A 140 27.20 -15.19 11.79
C ILE A 140 27.94 -15.07 13.12
N THR A 141 27.65 -15.97 14.05
CA THR A 141 28.34 -16.08 15.35
C THR A 141 29.11 -17.40 15.42
N GLN A 142 30.06 -17.52 16.36
CA GLN A 142 30.89 -18.72 16.52
C GLN A 142 30.77 -19.25 17.93
N ARG A 143 30.25 -20.47 18.07
CA ARG A 143 30.00 -21.15 19.36
C ARG A 143 29.31 -20.26 20.41
N SER A 144 28.44 -19.34 20.00
CA SER A 144 27.67 -18.50 20.92
C SER A 144 26.38 -19.17 21.43
N GLN A 145 25.96 -20.26 20.78
CA GLN A 145 24.83 -21.09 21.18
C GLN A 145 25.35 -22.47 21.58
N GLN A 146 24.92 -23.01 22.72
CA GLN A 146 25.27 -24.39 23.09
C GLN A 146 24.35 -25.38 22.37
N VAL A 147 24.94 -26.31 21.61
CA VAL A 147 24.21 -27.45 21.03
C VAL A 147 24.51 -28.73 21.81
N ASN A 148 25.78 -28.94 22.16
CA ASN A 148 26.25 -30.07 22.97
C ASN A 148 26.87 -29.61 24.29
N ASN A 149 26.72 -30.42 25.34
CA ASN A 149 27.17 -30.08 26.70
C ASN A 149 28.69 -29.92 26.86
N GLU A 150 29.48 -30.42 25.91
CA GLU A 150 30.95 -30.39 25.95
C GLU A 150 31.56 -29.17 25.21
N GLU A 151 30.72 -28.33 24.60
CA GLU A 151 31.17 -27.18 23.81
C GLU A 151 31.71 -26.05 24.70
N LYS A 152 32.84 -25.46 24.29
CA LYS A 152 33.31 -24.16 24.80
C LYS A 152 32.52 -23.06 24.13
N ILE A 153 31.86 -22.21 24.93
CA ILE A 153 30.93 -21.20 24.43
C ILE A 153 31.60 -19.83 24.37
N ASN A 154 31.35 -19.06 23.30
CA ASN A 154 31.76 -17.66 23.18
C ASN A 154 30.57 -16.74 23.48
N PRO A 155 30.59 -16.02 24.62
CA PRO A 155 29.46 -15.18 25.03
C PRO A 155 29.26 -13.93 24.16
N ASP A 156 30.25 -13.48 23.41
CA ASP A 156 30.23 -12.21 22.68
C ASP A 156 29.14 -12.16 21.60
N GLY A 157 28.95 -13.25 20.85
CA GLY A 157 27.88 -13.35 19.86
C GLY A 157 26.47 -13.40 20.47
N GLY A 158 26.33 -13.62 21.78
CA GLY A 158 25.04 -13.63 22.47
C GLY A 158 24.27 -12.32 22.32
N GLY A 159 24.97 -11.18 22.29
CA GLY A 159 24.36 -9.87 22.08
C GLY A 159 23.69 -9.72 20.71
N LEU A 160 24.35 -10.20 19.65
CA LEU A 160 23.81 -10.20 18.29
C LEU A 160 22.56 -11.08 18.16
N TRP A 161 22.49 -12.17 18.91
CA TRP A 161 21.28 -13.00 18.96
C TRP A 161 20.09 -12.26 19.58
N GLY A 162 20.34 -11.38 20.54
CA GLY A 162 19.34 -10.47 21.10
C GLY A 162 18.91 -9.41 20.09
N LEU A 163 19.88 -8.76 19.42
CA LEU A 163 19.62 -7.75 18.40
C LEU A 163 18.84 -8.33 17.22
N GLY A 164 19.23 -9.50 16.72
CA GLY A 164 18.60 -10.16 15.57
C GLY A 164 17.12 -10.44 15.76
N LYS A 165 16.71 -10.83 16.97
CA LYS A 165 15.29 -11.00 17.31
C LYS A 165 14.51 -9.69 17.26
N VAL A 166 15.14 -8.56 17.59
CA VAL A 166 14.52 -7.23 17.48
C VAL A 166 14.50 -6.75 16.02
N ILE A 167 15.57 -6.98 15.25
CA ILE A 167 15.59 -6.69 13.80
C ILE A 167 14.48 -7.45 13.08
N ALA A 168 14.27 -8.72 13.41
CA ALA A 168 13.19 -9.53 12.83
C ALA A 168 11.78 -8.95 13.08
N LEU A 169 11.60 -8.17 14.15
CA LEU A 169 10.33 -7.52 14.49
C LEU A 169 10.21 -6.11 13.92
N GLU A 170 11.26 -5.28 14.03
CA GLU A 170 11.24 -3.88 13.60
C GLU A 170 11.51 -3.69 12.10
N HIS A 171 12.36 -4.55 11.52
CA HIS A 171 12.83 -4.46 10.14
C HIS A 171 12.86 -5.84 9.44
N PRO A 172 11.70 -6.53 9.34
CA PRO A 172 11.62 -7.85 8.67
C PRO A 172 12.09 -7.81 7.20
N GLU A 173 12.05 -6.64 6.56
CA GLU A 173 12.57 -6.39 5.22
C GLU A 173 14.07 -6.71 5.09
N TYR A 174 14.87 -6.32 6.08
CA TYR A 174 16.32 -6.52 6.08
C TYR A 174 16.73 -7.84 6.75
N TRP A 175 15.80 -8.51 7.43
CA TRP A 175 16.14 -9.73 8.17
C TRP A 175 16.39 -10.93 7.25
N GLY A 176 17.62 -11.45 7.28
CA GLY A 176 18.01 -12.73 6.67
C GLY A 176 17.98 -13.87 7.69
N GLY A 177 18.74 -13.74 8.79
CA GLY A 177 18.77 -14.73 9.87
C GLY A 177 20.04 -14.72 10.70
N MET A 178 20.11 -15.63 11.67
CA MET A 178 21.27 -15.85 12.55
C MET A 178 21.77 -17.28 12.41
N ILE A 179 23.08 -17.42 12.23
CA ILE A 179 23.74 -18.71 12.08
C ILE A 179 24.93 -18.78 13.02
N ASP A 180 24.91 -19.76 13.93
CA ASP A 180 26.02 -20.03 14.84
C ASP A 180 26.85 -21.23 14.36
N ILE A 181 28.17 -21.08 14.22
CA ILE A 181 29.06 -22.10 13.64
C ILE A 181 30.12 -22.63 14.61
N ASP A 182 30.80 -23.71 14.22
CA ASP A 182 31.97 -24.25 14.90
C ASP A 182 33.22 -23.36 14.71
N SER A 183 34.14 -23.35 15.69
CA SER A 183 35.37 -22.55 15.62
C SER A 183 36.40 -23.03 14.62
N ASP A 184 36.44 -24.35 14.38
CA ASP A 184 37.58 -24.98 13.72
C ASP A 184 37.30 -25.28 12.23
N ASN A 185 36.04 -25.16 11.79
CA ASN A 185 35.61 -25.51 10.44
C ASN A 185 34.40 -24.69 9.98
N ILE A 186 34.57 -23.95 8.87
CA ILE A 186 33.43 -23.43 8.11
C ILE A 186 32.65 -24.62 7.55
N PRO A 187 31.34 -24.72 7.79
CA PRO A 187 30.55 -25.80 7.24
C PRO A 187 30.59 -25.78 5.72
N LEU A 188 30.82 -26.94 5.09
CA LEU A 188 30.80 -27.12 3.62
C LEU A 188 29.49 -26.64 2.98
N ASN A 189 28.41 -26.60 3.77
CA ASN A 189 27.08 -26.18 3.35
C ASN A 189 26.67 -24.79 3.86
N LEU A 190 27.52 -24.03 4.56
CA LEU A 190 27.15 -22.70 5.06
C LEU A 190 26.76 -21.76 3.91
N PHE A 191 27.52 -21.80 2.83
CA PHE A 191 27.20 -21.09 1.59
C PHE A 191 25.85 -21.51 0.99
N ASN A 192 25.63 -22.82 0.82
CA ASN A 192 24.35 -23.34 0.33
C ASN A 192 23.19 -23.01 1.26
N TYR A 193 23.44 -22.89 2.56
CA TYR A 193 22.43 -22.56 3.56
C TYR A 193 22.04 -21.08 3.50
N LEU A 194 23.00 -20.17 3.33
CA LEU A 194 22.76 -18.75 3.08
C LEU A 194 21.94 -18.50 1.79
N LEU A 195 22.18 -19.31 0.75
CA LEU A 195 21.50 -19.20 -0.54
C LEU A 195 20.15 -19.92 -0.62
N ASN A 196 20.04 -21.13 -0.06
CA ASN A 196 18.88 -22.01 -0.21
C ASN A 196 18.04 -22.08 1.08
N HIS A 197 18.07 -21.02 1.89
CA HIS A 197 17.50 -21.01 3.21
C HIS A 197 16.04 -21.52 3.19
N PRO A 198 15.66 -22.48 4.05
CA PRO A 198 14.25 -22.77 4.25
C PRO A 198 13.60 -21.49 4.79
N GLN A 199 12.66 -20.92 4.02
CA GLN A 199 12.11 -19.56 4.19
C GLN A 199 11.50 -19.24 5.57
N GLN A 200 11.44 -20.21 6.49
CA GLN A 200 10.83 -20.08 7.82
C GLN A 200 11.84 -20.18 8.98
N GLU A 201 12.95 -20.92 8.83
CA GLU A 201 13.95 -21.01 9.91
C GLU A 201 14.85 -19.78 9.84
N THR A 202 15.11 -19.10 10.95
CA THR A 202 15.98 -17.90 10.99
C THR A 202 16.96 -17.90 12.17
N MET A 203 16.97 -18.99 12.94
CA MET A 203 17.77 -19.16 14.15
C MET A 203 18.39 -20.56 14.16
N THR A 204 19.62 -20.65 13.67
CA THR A 204 20.25 -21.94 13.37
C THR A 204 21.64 -22.03 13.98
N ALA A 205 21.98 -23.20 14.51
CA ALA A 205 23.36 -23.56 14.84
C ALA A 205 23.81 -24.69 13.91
N ILE A 206 25.01 -24.62 13.36
CA ILE A 206 25.60 -25.67 12.55
C ILE A 206 26.74 -26.28 13.35
N ARG A 207 26.64 -27.59 13.60
CA ARG A 207 27.69 -28.39 14.26
C ARG A 207 28.04 -29.59 13.41
N ASN A 208 29.32 -29.80 13.11
CA ASN A 208 29.76 -30.92 12.28
C ASN A 208 29.00 -31.04 10.95
N ASN A 209 28.68 -29.91 10.30
CA ASN A 209 27.83 -29.79 9.10
C ASN A 209 26.34 -30.13 9.25
N PHE A 210 25.83 -30.39 10.46
CA PHE A 210 24.41 -30.62 10.71
C PHE A 210 23.72 -29.36 11.24
N PRO A 211 22.58 -28.93 10.66
CA PRO A 211 21.81 -27.80 11.16
C PRO A 211 20.94 -28.19 12.35
N TYR A 212 20.94 -27.36 13.38
CA TYR A 212 20.10 -27.42 14.56
C TYR A 212 19.26 -26.15 14.64
N TYR A 213 17.95 -26.29 14.85
CA TYR A 213 17.03 -25.16 14.85
C TYR A 213 16.58 -24.83 16.27
N CYS A 214 16.61 -23.55 16.62
CA CYS A 214 16.22 -23.10 17.95
C CYS A 214 14.69 -23.19 18.13
N ARG A 215 14.24 -23.69 19.29
CA ARG A 215 12.83 -23.80 19.66
C ARG A 215 12.64 -23.50 21.14
N LEU A 216 11.64 -22.70 21.46
CA LEU A 216 11.24 -22.48 22.84
C LEU A 216 10.30 -23.61 23.30
N GLN A 217 10.56 -24.18 24.47
CA GLN A 217 9.79 -25.32 24.99
C GLN A 217 9.48 -25.16 26.48
N ARG A 218 8.30 -25.64 26.91
CA ARG A 218 7.94 -25.73 28.33
C ARG A 218 8.80 -26.78 29.03
N LYS A 219 9.40 -26.40 30.16
CA LYS A 219 10.11 -27.32 31.05
C LYS A 219 9.28 -27.55 32.31
N SER A 220 8.96 -28.81 32.60
CA SER A 220 8.39 -29.22 33.89
C SER A 220 9.52 -29.34 34.91
N LEU A 221 9.42 -28.66 36.05
CA LEU A 221 10.36 -28.82 37.15
C LEU A 221 10.09 -30.13 37.88
N THR A 222 11.10 -30.98 38.02
CA THR A 222 10.98 -32.25 38.72
C THR A 222 11.01 -31.98 40.22
N VAL A 223 9.92 -32.27 40.93
CA VAL A 223 9.91 -32.19 42.41
C VAL A 223 10.68 -33.40 42.94
N ASN A 224 12.01 -33.34 42.94
CA ASN A 224 12.80 -34.25 43.73
C ASN A 224 12.70 -33.80 45.19
N ASN A 225 12.03 -34.60 46.04
CA ASN A 225 11.95 -34.42 47.50
C ASN A 225 13.33 -34.59 48.21
N LYS A 226 14.45 -34.32 47.54
CA LYS A 226 15.79 -34.36 48.14
C LYS A 226 16.14 -32.97 48.67
N LYS A 227 16.29 -32.87 49.99
CA LYS A 227 16.78 -31.74 50.83
C LYS A 227 16.36 -30.33 50.36
N ASP A 228 15.61 -29.64 51.21
CA ASP A 228 15.36 -28.21 51.07
C ASP A 228 16.68 -27.47 50.80
N PHE A 229 16.72 -26.70 49.71
CA PHE A 229 17.85 -25.84 49.37
C PHE A 229 18.12 -24.94 50.58
N SER A 230 19.32 -25.04 51.16
CA SER A 230 19.71 -24.30 52.36
C SER A 230 21.09 -23.72 52.15
N LEU A 231 21.27 -22.48 52.59
CA LEU A 231 22.50 -21.72 52.44
C LEU A 231 23.36 -21.87 53.69
N ASP A 232 24.68 -21.91 53.51
CA ASP A 232 25.60 -21.91 54.63
C ASP A 232 25.56 -20.55 55.36
N SER A 233 25.12 -20.60 56.62
CA SER A 233 25.09 -19.46 57.53
C SER A 233 26.46 -18.84 57.81
N LYS A 234 27.57 -19.58 57.60
CA LYS A 234 28.94 -19.10 57.79
C LYS A 234 29.56 -18.48 56.54
N SER A 235 28.83 -18.45 55.44
CA SER A 235 29.29 -17.87 54.18
C SER A 235 28.62 -16.52 53.90
N SER A 236 29.14 -15.80 52.91
CA SER A 236 28.61 -14.51 52.47
C SER A 236 28.09 -14.56 51.03
N TYR A 237 27.12 -13.68 50.71
CA TYR A 237 26.46 -13.65 49.40
C TYR A 237 26.32 -12.21 48.90
N LEU A 238 26.76 -11.97 47.66
CA LEU A 238 26.79 -10.66 47.02
C LEU A 238 25.58 -10.48 46.10
N ILE A 239 24.89 -9.34 46.21
CA ILE A 239 23.80 -8.95 45.32
C ILE A 239 24.13 -7.58 44.72
N THR A 240 24.34 -7.53 43.41
CA THR A 240 24.53 -6.25 42.69
C THR A 240 23.19 -5.70 42.22
N GLY A 241 23.01 -4.38 42.26
CA GLY A 241 21.67 -3.81 42.22
C GLY A 241 20.88 -4.18 43.48
N GLY A 242 21.58 -4.49 44.59
CA GLY A 242 21.01 -5.08 45.79
C GLY A 242 20.00 -4.19 46.52
N LEU A 243 20.02 -2.89 46.22
CA LEU A 243 19.05 -1.92 46.74
C LEU A 243 17.85 -1.70 45.80
N GLY A 244 17.85 -2.30 44.62
CA GLY A 244 16.73 -2.29 43.68
C GLY A 244 15.63 -3.28 44.08
N ALA A 245 14.45 -3.14 43.46
CA ALA A 245 13.26 -3.93 43.82
C ALA A 245 13.52 -5.45 43.81
N LEU A 246 14.05 -5.99 42.70
CA LEU A 246 14.41 -7.39 42.59
C LEU A 246 15.58 -7.80 43.50
N GLY A 247 16.56 -6.91 43.70
CA GLY A 247 17.69 -7.15 44.60
C GLY A 247 17.23 -7.37 46.04
N LEU A 248 16.29 -6.57 46.52
CA LEU A 248 15.71 -6.69 47.87
C LEU A 248 14.83 -7.93 48.04
N VAL A 249 14.07 -8.32 47.01
CA VAL A 249 13.30 -9.59 47.02
C VAL A 249 14.27 -10.79 47.07
N SER A 250 15.36 -10.73 46.32
CA SER A 250 16.40 -11.76 46.32
C SER A 250 17.11 -11.85 47.68
N ALA A 251 17.45 -10.71 48.28
CA ALA A 251 18.03 -10.64 49.63
C ALA A 251 17.10 -11.30 50.66
N ASN A 252 15.80 -10.97 50.63
CA ASN A 252 14.80 -11.57 51.51
C ASN A 252 14.73 -13.09 51.33
N TYR A 253 14.79 -13.57 50.08
CA TYR A 253 14.80 -14.99 49.79
C TYR A 253 16.04 -15.69 50.36
N LEU A 254 17.24 -15.15 50.14
CA LEU A 254 18.48 -15.74 50.69
C LEU A 254 18.45 -15.80 52.22
N ILE A 255 17.93 -14.78 52.90
CA ILE A 255 17.74 -14.77 54.35
C ILE A 255 16.82 -15.92 54.80
N LYS A 256 15.69 -16.12 54.10
CA LYS A 256 14.77 -17.24 54.37
C LYS A 256 15.42 -18.61 54.17
N GLN A 257 16.37 -18.73 53.23
CA GLN A 257 17.14 -19.96 52.99
C GLN A 257 18.33 -20.14 53.94
N GLY A 258 18.56 -19.23 54.89
CA GLY A 258 19.57 -19.37 55.95
C GLY A 258 20.81 -18.48 55.83
N ALA A 259 20.89 -17.60 54.83
CA ALA A 259 22.00 -16.66 54.70
C ALA A 259 22.05 -15.69 55.89
N LYS A 260 23.23 -15.57 56.53
CA LYS A 260 23.46 -14.62 57.63
C LYS A 260 24.34 -13.43 57.26
N ASN A 261 25.07 -13.49 56.16
CA ASN A 261 25.97 -12.41 55.72
C ASN A 261 25.62 -12.04 54.28
N LEU A 262 25.08 -10.83 54.06
CA LEU A 262 24.73 -10.31 52.74
C LEU A 262 25.52 -9.05 52.42
N ILE A 263 25.95 -8.94 51.16
CA ILE A 263 26.57 -7.74 50.61
C ILE A 263 25.64 -7.17 49.55
N LEU A 264 25.14 -5.95 49.77
CA LEU A 264 24.29 -5.24 48.82
C LEU A 264 25.12 -4.18 48.12
N LEU A 265 25.47 -4.43 46.87
CA LEU A 265 26.25 -3.53 46.02
C LEU A 265 25.31 -2.68 45.17
N SER A 266 25.45 -1.35 45.23
CA SER A 266 24.66 -0.40 44.46
C SER A 266 25.42 0.91 44.22
N ARG A 267 25.09 1.65 43.15
CA ARG A 267 25.65 2.99 42.88
C ARG A 267 25.10 4.04 43.84
N SER A 268 23.83 3.88 44.24
CA SER A 268 23.11 4.81 45.09
C SER A 268 23.09 4.32 46.54
N GLN A 269 23.01 5.26 47.48
CA GLN A 269 22.71 4.96 48.88
C GLN A 269 21.25 4.49 49.04
N PRO A 270 20.94 3.67 50.07
CA PRO A 270 19.57 3.21 50.29
C PRO A 270 18.64 4.38 50.64
N ASN A 271 17.48 4.42 49.99
CA ASN A 271 16.42 5.37 50.33
C ASN A 271 15.77 5.04 51.69
N GLY A 272 14.88 5.91 52.18
CA GLY A 272 14.28 5.78 53.51
C GLY A 272 13.58 4.44 53.77
N GLU A 273 12.78 3.95 52.84
CA GLU A 273 12.09 2.66 52.94
C GLU A 273 13.09 1.48 52.92
N THR A 274 14.08 1.53 52.04
CA THR A 274 15.12 0.48 51.94
C THR A 274 15.96 0.44 53.22
N GLN A 275 16.31 1.60 53.80
CA GLN A 275 17.00 1.65 55.09
C GLN A 275 16.19 1.01 56.21
N GLN A 276 14.88 1.23 56.26
CA GLN A 276 14.01 0.59 57.26
C GLN A 276 14.01 -0.93 57.11
N LYS A 277 13.90 -1.44 55.88
CA LYS A 277 13.93 -2.88 55.60
C LYS A 277 15.28 -3.51 55.97
N ILE A 278 16.39 -2.85 55.66
CA ILE A 278 17.73 -3.28 56.05
C ILE A 278 17.88 -3.33 57.58
N LYS A 279 17.38 -2.31 58.30
CA LYS A 279 17.37 -2.30 59.78
C LYS A 279 16.57 -3.47 60.35
N GLN A 280 15.43 -3.81 59.76
CA GLN A 280 14.62 -4.97 60.19
C GLN A 280 15.40 -6.29 60.05
N TRP A 281 16.12 -6.49 58.94
CA TRP A 281 16.97 -7.67 58.77
C TRP A 281 18.15 -7.69 59.74
N GLN A 282 18.78 -6.54 60.01
CA GLN A 282 19.85 -6.44 61.02
C GLN A 282 19.35 -6.79 62.44
N GLN A 283 18.13 -6.38 62.80
CA GLN A 283 17.49 -6.76 64.07
C GLN A 283 17.20 -8.27 64.16
N GLN A 284 17.08 -8.97 63.02
CA GLN A 284 16.95 -10.43 62.95
C GLN A 284 18.31 -11.16 63.01
N GLY A 285 19.40 -10.44 63.27
CA GLY A 285 20.75 -10.98 63.36
C GLY A 285 21.38 -11.27 62.00
N ILE A 286 20.97 -10.58 60.94
CA ILE A 286 21.59 -10.66 59.61
C ILE A 286 22.64 -9.57 59.47
N ASN A 287 23.87 -9.94 59.14
CA ASN A 287 24.95 -9.01 58.84
C ASN A 287 24.79 -8.50 57.41
N ILE A 288 24.41 -7.23 57.26
CA ILE A 288 24.27 -6.58 55.95
C ILE A 288 25.38 -5.56 55.77
N THR A 289 26.22 -5.79 54.76
CA THR A 289 27.24 -4.85 54.29
C THR A 289 26.69 -4.12 53.06
N ILE A 290 26.58 -2.80 53.13
CA ILE A 290 26.22 -1.98 51.96
C ILE A 290 27.52 -1.48 51.36
N SER A 291 27.79 -1.84 50.12
CA SER A 291 28.94 -1.36 49.37
C SER A 291 28.45 -0.41 48.28
N GLN A 292 28.95 0.82 48.28
CA GLN A 292 28.68 1.75 47.19
C GLN A 292 29.73 1.54 46.10
N GLY A 293 29.30 1.24 44.89
CA GLY A 293 30.19 0.99 43.77
C GLY A 293 29.43 0.79 42.47
N ASP A 294 30.08 1.14 41.35
CA ASP A 294 29.57 0.84 40.02
C ASP A 294 30.20 -0.46 39.52
N VAL A 295 29.35 -1.41 39.09
CA VAL A 295 29.81 -2.70 38.57
C VAL A 295 30.61 -2.56 37.28
N ASN A 296 30.52 -1.42 36.61
CA ASN A 296 31.27 -1.13 35.40
C ASN A 296 32.71 -0.69 35.70
N GLN A 297 33.01 -0.27 36.93
CA GLN A 297 34.31 0.28 37.32
C GLN A 297 35.17 -0.80 37.97
N LEU A 298 36.06 -1.40 37.19
CA LEU A 298 36.89 -2.54 37.62
C LEU A 298 37.76 -2.22 38.85
N ASP A 299 38.36 -1.03 38.92
CA ASP A 299 39.23 -0.65 40.05
C ASP A 299 38.45 -0.60 41.36
N SER A 300 37.29 0.06 41.36
CA SER A 300 36.40 0.14 42.53
C SER A 300 35.88 -1.24 42.94
N LEU A 301 35.49 -2.08 41.98
CA LEU A 301 35.09 -3.46 42.27
C LEU A 301 36.25 -4.29 42.84
N THR A 302 37.47 -4.08 42.35
CA THR A 302 38.66 -4.81 42.84
C THR A 302 38.91 -4.52 44.31
N GLU A 303 38.83 -3.25 44.72
CA GLU A 303 38.93 -2.86 46.14
C GLU A 303 37.84 -3.52 46.98
N ILE A 304 36.60 -3.55 46.47
CA ILE A 304 35.47 -4.21 47.15
C ILE A 304 35.76 -5.70 47.31
N PHE A 305 36.15 -6.41 46.25
CA PHE A 305 36.43 -7.85 46.31
C PHE A 305 37.63 -8.20 47.20
N GLN A 306 38.67 -7.35 47.24
CA GLN A 306 39.78 -7.49 48.19
C GLN A 306 39.29 -7.33 49.64
N HIS A 307 38.41 -6.36 49.89
CA HIS A 307 37.77 -6.19 51.20
C HIS A 307 36.91 -7.42 51.57
N LEU A 308 36.13 -7.96 50.62
CA LEU A 308 35.34 -9.18 50.84
C LEU A 308 36.24 -10.36 51.23
N LYS A 309 37.37 -10.54 50.53
CA LYS A 309 38.33 -11.64 50.75
C LYS A 309 39.01 -11.54 52.12
N ASN A 310 39.33 -10.32 52.58
CA ASN A 310 40.12 -10.10 53.79
C ASN A 310 39.29 -9.96 55.06
N ASN A 311 38.05 -9.45 54.98
CA ASN A 311 37.30 -8.99 56.16
C ASN A 311 35.96 -9.69 56.37
N LEU A 312 35.43 -10.44 55.40
CA LEU A 312 34.14 -11.11 55.50
C LEU A 312 34.27 -12.63 55.41
N PRO A 313 33.23 -13.39 55.83
CA PRO A 313 33.21 -14.83 55.63
C PRO A 313 33.24 -15.19 54.13
N PRO A 314 33.66 -16.41 53.76
CA PRO A 314 33.87 -16.82 52.37
C PRO A 314 32.65 -16.50 51.48
N LEU A 315 32.90 -15.83 50.34
CA LEU A 315 31.86 -15.54 49.36
C LEU A 315 31.47 -16.84 48.65
N LYS A 316 30.21 -17.24 48.79
CA LYS A 316 29.66 -18.48 48.20
C LYS A 316 28.60 -18.26 47.13
N GLY A 317 28.10 -17.03 46.94
CA GLY A 317 27.15 -16.79 45.86
C GLY A 317 27.07 -15.35 45.42
N ILE A 318 26.77 -15.17 44.13
CA ILE A 318 26.57 -13.87 43.50
C ILE A 318 25.21 -13.84 42.80
N ILE A 319 24.44 -12.77 43.01
CA ILE A 319 23.23 -12.45 42.23
C ILE A 319 23.44 -11.11 41.53
N HIS A 320 23.54 -11.14 40.21
CA HIS A 320 23.64 -9.97 39.37
C HIS A 320 22.25 -9.48 38.93
N SER A 321 21.70 -8.54 39.71
CA SER A 321 20.39 -7.91 39.45
C SER A 321 20.49 -6.44 38.98
N ALA A 322 21.68 -5.98 38.61
CA ALA A 322 21.87 -4.62 38.12
C ALA A 322 21.31 -4.49 36.69
N GLY A 323 20.68 -3.35 36.41
CA GLY A 323 20.12 -3.03 35.10
C GLY A 323 19.45 -1.67 35.08
N VAL A 324 19.34 -1.09 33.89
CA VAL A 324 18.61 0.15 33.59
C VAL A 324 17.89 -0.02 32.25
N LEU A 325 16.82 0.74 32.03
CA LEU A 325 16.14 0.85 30.74
C LEU A 325 16.45 2.21 30.10
N ASP A 326 16.53 2.23 28.78
CA ASP A 326 16.61 3.44 27.97
C ASP A 326 16.15 3.11 26.54
N ASP A 327 14.85 2.89 26.41
CA ASP A 327 14.26 2.29 25.22
C ASP A 327 14.36 3.22 23.98
N GLY A 328 14.37 2.61 22.81
CA GLY A 328 14.44 3.26 21.50
C GLY A 328 14.38 2.25 20.35
N VAL A 329 13.64 2.58 19.29
CA VAL A 329 13.64 1.82 18.04
C VAL A 329 14.99 1.90 17.35
N ILE A 330 15.34 0.92 16.50
CA ILE A 330 16.62 0.86 15.79
C ILE A 330 16.87 2.16 15.01
N ALA A 331 15.84 2.75 14.38
CA ALA A 331 15.96 4.01 13.64
C ALA A 331 16.44 5.21 14.49
N SER A 332 16.12 5.24 15.80
CA SER A 332 16.50 6.32 16.72
C SER A 332 17.51 5.88 17.80
N MET A 333 18.04 4.66 17.69
CA MET A 333 19.01 4.11 18.62
C MET A 333 20.35 4.85 18.50
N THR A 334 20.84 5.40 19.60
CA THR A 334 22.13 6.09 19.67
C THR A 334 23.13 5.25 20.46
N GLU A 335 24.41 5.49 20.24
CA GLU A 335 25.49 4.84 20.99
C GLU A 335 25.35 5.10 22.51
N GLU A 336 24.99 6.32 22.91
CA GLU A 336 24.80 6.66 24.32
C GLU A 336 23.73 5.79 25.00
N LYS A 337 22.55 5.64 24.35
CA LYS A 337 21.45 4.79 24.84
C LYS A 337 21.85 3.33 24.89
N LEU A 338 22.60 2.86 23.89
CA LEU A 338 23.10 1.50 23.83
C LEU A 338 24.09 1.21 24.97
N ASN A 339 25.12 2.04 25.11
CA ASN A 339 26.19 1.91 26.10
C ASN A 339 25.65 1.97 27.54
N LYS A 340 24.68 2.85 27.80
CA LYS A 340 24.06 2.99 29.13
C LYS A 340 23.39 1.70 29.61
N VAL A 341 22.66 0.99 28.73
CA VAL A 341 21.95 -0.25 29.07
C VAL A 341 22.89 -1.46 29.09
N ILE A 342 23.76 -1.56 28.08
CA ILE A 342 24.71 -2.68 27.94
C ILE A 342 25.71 -2.70 29.08
N SER A 343 26.33 -1.57 29.41
CA SER A 343 27.43 -1.51 30.39
C SER A 343 27.04 -2.16 31.71
N ALA A 344 25.88 -1.77 32.28
CA ALA A 344 25.40 -2.26 33.57
C ALA A 344 25.25 -3.79 33.68
N LYS A 345 25.00 -4.48 32.56
CA LYS A 345 24.80 -5.94 32.51
C LYS A 345 26.04 -6.68 31.98
N VAL A 346 26.55 -6.25 30.84
CA VAL A 346 27.64 -6.92 30.12
C VAL A 346 28.99 -6.66 30.79
N MET A 347 29.36 -5.38 30.97
CA MET A 347 30.61 -5.05 31.66
C MET A 347 30.55 -5.45 33.13
N GLY A 348 29.39 -5.23 33.76
CA GLY A 348 29.13 -5.68 35.12
C GLY A 348 29.39 -7.18 35.31
N VAL A 349 28.83 -8.05 34.46
CA VAL A 349 29.04 -9.49 34.61
C VAL A 349 30.48 -9.92 34.30
N ASN A 350 31.14 -9.31 33.33
CA ASN A 350 32.52 -9.62 32.99
C ASN A 350 33.46 -9.30 34.16
N ASN A 351 33.31 -8.12 34.76
CA ASN A 351 34.08 -7.73 35.95
C ASN A 351 33.82 -8.68 37.12
N LEU A 352 32.55 -9.01 37.40
CA LEU A 352 32.18 -9.95 38.46
C LEU A 352 32.75 -11.34 38.21
N HIS A 353 32.76 -11.82 36.98
CA HIS A 353 33.36 -13.11 36.63
C HIS A 353 34.86 -13.10 36.91
N GLN A 354 35.62 -12.14 36.37
CA GLN A 354 37.06 -12.04 36.57
C GLN A 354 37.44 -11.98 38.05
N LEU A 355 36.73 -11.17 38.84
CA LEU A 355 36.99 -11.01 40.26
C LEU A 355 36.49 -12.18 41.11
N SER A 356 35.62 -13.05 40.57
CA SER A 356 35.09 -14.22 41.29
C SER A 356 35.83 -15.53 41.00
N LEU A 357 36.81 -15.56 40.10
CA LEU A 357 37.54 -16.79 39.72
C LEU A 357 38.26 -17.47 40.91
N ASP A 358 38.73 -16.68 41.87
CA ASP A 358 39.41 -17.16 43.08
C ASP A 358 38.44 -17.67 44.17
N PHE A 359 37.12 -17.57 43.95
CA PHE A 359 36.10 -17.90 44.93
C PHE A 359 35.39 -19.20 44.56
N ASP A 360 35.30 -20.12 45.50
CA ASP A 360 34.56 -21.38 45.38
C ASP A 360 33.05 -21.13 45.51
N LEU A 361 32.44 -20.55 44.48
CA LEU A 361 31.00 -20.20 44.50
C LEU A 361 30.11 -21.45 44.39
N ASP A 362 29.02 -21.45 45.14
CA ASP A 362 27.93 -22.42 45.01
C ASP A 362 26.95 -22.01 43.89
N PHE A 363 26.76 -20.71 43.66
CA PHE A 363 25.93 -20.18 42.57
C PHE A 363 26.39 -18.81 42.04
N PHE A 364 26.11 -18.56 40.75
CA PHE A 364 26.28 -17.26 40.09
C PHE A 364 25.03 -16.97 39.25
N ILE A 365 24.11 -16.18 39.77
CA ILE A 365 22.79 -15.94 39.15
C ILE A 365 22.80 -14.60 38.43
N MET A 366 22.27 -14.55 37.21
CA MET A 366 22.14 -13.34 36.40
C MET A 366 20.66 -13.12 36.06
N TYR A 367 20.16 -11.91 36.29
CA TYR A 367 18.78 -11.57 35.95
C TYR A 367 18.71 -11.01 34.53
N SER A 368 18.12 -11.82 33.66
CA SER A 368 17.83 -11.53 32.27
C SER A 368 16.33 -11.20 32.09
N SER A 369 15.84 -11.17 30.85
CA SER A 369 14.46 -10.78 30.55
C SER A 369 13.87 -11.57 29.38
N LEU A 370 12.55 -11.70 29.34
CA LEU A 370 11.77 -12.17 28.19
C LEU A 370 12.19 -11.49 26.87
N ALA A 371 12.57 -10.20 26.90
CA ALA A 371 13.01 -9.45 25.72
C ALA A 371 14.18 -10.12 24.97
N SER A 372 15.09 -10.78 25.67
CA SER A 372 16.18 -11.55 25.04
C SER A 372 15.73 -12.88 24.42
N MET A 373 14.60 -13.44 24.86
CA MET A 373 14.11 -14.72 24.38
C MET A 373 13.33 -14.58 23.07
N VAL A 374 12.44 -13.59 22.99
CA VAL A 374 11.49 -13.41 21.87
C VAL A 374 11.70 -12.12 21.08
N GLY A 375 12.60 -11.23 21.53
CA GLY A 375 12.69 -9.87 21.02
C GLY A 375 11.61 -8.97 21.63
N SER A 376 11.86 -7.67 21.64
CA SER A 376 10.88 -6.66 22.04
C SER A 376 11.17 -5.41 21.23
N MET A 377 10.16 -4.92 20.50
CA MET A 377 10.29 -3.74 19.66
C MET A 377 10.60 -2.51 20.53
N GLY A 378 11.50 -1.64 20.08
CA GLY A 378 12.00 -0.50 20.84
C GLY A 378 12.99 -0.88 21.94
N GLN A 379 13.36 -2.15 22.09
CA GLN A 379 14.22 -2.63 23.18
C GLN A 379 15.45 -3.38 22.66
N SER A 380 16.01 -2.95 21.52
CA SER A 380 17.21 -3.56 20.93
C SER A 380 18.40 -3.58 21.91
N ASN A 381 18.70 -2.46 22.58
CA ASN A 381 19.76 -2.36 23.59
C ASN A 381 19.53 -3.28 24.81
N TYR A 382 18.30 -3.40 25.28
CA TYR A 382 17.94 -4.27 26.40
C TYR A 382 17.97 -5.76 26.00
N ALA A 383 17.49 -6.10 24.80
CA ALA A 383 17.55 -7.46 24.27
C ALA A 383 19.00 -7.92 24.07
N ILE A 384 19.88 -7.05 23.53
CA ILE A 384 21.33 -7.28 23.42
C ILE A 384 21.93 -7.61 24.79
N ALA A 385 21.74 -6.71 25.76
CA ALA A 385 22.37 -6.84 27.07
C ALA A 385 21.95 -8.12 27.81
N ASN A 386 20.68 -8.48 27.73
CA ASN A 386 20.14 -9.68 28.38
C ASN A 386 20.53 -10.97 27.63
N SER A 387 20.56 -10.96 26.30
CA SER A 387 20.97 -12.13 25.51
C SER A 387 22.47 -12.45 25.67
N TYR A 388 23.30 -11.43 25.92
CA TYR A 388 24.69 -11.64 26.33
C TYR A 388 24.78 -12.39 27.68
N LEU A 389 24.00 -11.98 28.70
CA LEU A 389 23.97 -12.69 30.00
C LEU A 389 23.56 -14.15 29.83
N ASP A 390 22.65 -14.42 28.90
CA ASP A 390 22.20 -15.77 28.61
C ASP A 390 23.32 -16.64 28.07
N SER A 391 24.03 -16.17 27.03
CA SER A 391 25.18 -16.87 26.48
C SER A 391 26.34 -16.96 27.50
N PHE A 392 26.52 -15.95 28.35
CA PHE A 392 27.52 -15.94 29.42
C PHE A 392 27.30 -17.02 30.47
N ALA A 393 26.05 -17.41 30.74
CA ALA A 393 25.76 -18.53 31.63
C ALA A 393 26.32 -19.84 31.08
N TYR A 394 26.12 -20.09 29.78
CA TYR A 394 26.67 -21.25 29.09
C TYR A 394 28.21 -21.20 29.03
N TYR A 395 28.81 -20.03 28.82
CA TYR A 395 30.26 -19.84 28.90
C TYR A 395 30.84 -20.27 30.25
N ARG A 396 30.27 -19.79 31.37
CA ARG A 396 30.72 -20.20 32.71
C ARG A 396 30.55 -21.70 32.95
N HIS A 397 29.44 -22.29 32.49
CA HIS A 397 29.23 -23.75 32.55
C HIS A 397 30.31 -24.52 31.78
N SER A 398 30.72 -24.03 30.60
CA SER A 398 31.81 -24.64 29.82
C SER A 398 33.17 -24.61 30.54
N LEU A 399 33.33 -23.72 31.53
CA LEU A 399 34.49 -23.66 32.43
C LEU A 399 34.29 -24.46 33.74
N ASN A 400 33.20 -25.23 33.85
CA ASN A 400 32.75 -25.90 35.07
C ASN A 400 32.51 -24.93 36.25
N LEU A 401 32.18 -23.67 35.97
CA LEU A 401 31.82 -22.69 36.97
C LEU A 401 30.29 -22.61 37.07
N PRO A 402 29.73 -22.40 38.27
CA PRO A 402 28.28 -22.25 38.41
C PRO A 402 27.82 -21.00 37.66
N ALA A 403 26.71 -21.12 36.95
CA ALA A 403 25.95 -19.99 36.43
C ALA A 403 24.48 -20.34 36.17
N LEU A 404 23.60 -19.37 36.35
CA LEU A 404 22.18 -19.45 35.99
C LEU A 404 21.70 -18.08 35.52
N THR A 405 21.27 -17.97 34.27
CA THR A 405 20.47 -16.83 33.82
C THR A 405 18.99 -17.11 34.03
N ILE A 406 18.23 -16.09 34.43
CA ILE A 406 16.77 -16.16 34.55
C ILE A 406 16.15 -15.09 33.68
N ASN A 407 15.45 -15.50 32.63
CA ASN A 407 14.70 -14.60 31.77
C ASN A 407 13.34 -14.29 32.41
N TRP A 408 13.24 -13.17 33.13
CA TRP A 408 12.01 -12.77 33.80
C TRP A 408 10.96 -12.28 32.78
N GLY A 409 9.73 -12.80 32.90
CA GLY A 409 8.53 -12.20 32.32
C GLY A 409 8.16 -10.88 33.02
N ALA A 410 6.97 -10.36 32.75
CA ALA A 410 6.49 -9.13 33.39
C ALA A 410 6.31 -9.37 34.90
N LEU A 411 7.12 -8.71 35.73
CA LEU A 411 7.00 -8.81 37.19
C LEU A 411 6.03 -7.75 37.74
N ASP A 412 5.44 -8.00 38.90
CA ASP A 412 4.57 -7.06 39.64
C ASP A 412 5.34 -5.93 40.36
N ILE A 413 6.67 -5.91 40.23
CA ILE A 413 7.56 -4.89 40.81
C ILE A 413 8.59 -4.40 39.81
N GLY A 414 9.25 -3.28 40.13
CA GLY A 414 10.39 -2.78 39.38
C GLY A 414 10.02 -2.23 38.00
N MET A 415 10.83 -2.52 36.99
CA MET A 415 10.78 -1.88 35.67
C MET A 415 9.52 -2.20 34.84
N ALA A 416 8.78 -3.27 35.19
CA ALA A 416 7.62 -3.74 34.43
C ALA A 416 6.27 -3.18 34.92
N ILE A 417 6.25 -2.40 36.02
CA ILE A 417 5.01 -1.85 36.59
C ILE A 417 4.32 -0.89 35.60
N THR A 418 5.09 -0.01 34.98
CA THR A 418 4.58 1.05 34.10
C THR A 418 4.05 0.53 32.76
N THR A 419 4.44 -0.68 32.35
CA THR A 419 4.06 -1.30 31.07
C THR A 419 3.17 -2.54 31.26
N GLN A 420 2.67 -2.77 32.48
CA GLN A 420 1.95 -4.00 32.83
C GLN A 420 0.62 -4.16 32.09
N SER A 421 -0.11 -3.06 31.87
CA SER A 421 -1.35 -3.05 31.09
C SER A 421 -1.11 -3.42 29.63
N HIS A 422 -0.10 -2.80 28.99
CA HIS A 422 0.31 -3.08 27.61
C HIS A 422 0.66 -4.57 27.43
N LEU A 423 1.56 -5.08 28.28
CA LEU A 423 2.04 -6.45 28.23
C LEU A 423 0.90 -7.46 28.41
N ASN A 424 -0.03 -7.22 29.34
CA ASN A 424 -1.20 -8.08 29.53
C ASN A 424 -2.10 -8.14 28.28
N HIS A 425 -2.28 -7.01 27.59
CA HIS A 425 -3.04 -6.94 26.34
C HIS A 425 -2.38 -7.73 25.21
N MET A 426 -1.06 -7.71 25.13
CA MET A 426 -0.27 -8.50 24.18
C MET A 426 -0.23 -10.00 24.53
N GLY A 427 -0.73 -10.40 25.70
CA GLY A 427 -0.73 -11.78 26.18
C GLY A 427 0.43 -12.13 27.12
N VAL A 428 1.20 -11.15 27.59
CA VAL A 428 2.26 -11.32 28.61
C VAL A 428 1.73 -10.88 29.97
N ASN A 429 1.28 -11.84 30.76
CA ASN A 429 0.69 -11.58 32.08
C ASN A 429 1.74 -11.32 33.16
N SER A 430 1.35 -10.53 34.17
CA SER A 430 2.15 -10.29 35.37
C SER A 430 2.47 -11.56 36.18
N ILE A 431 3.63 -11.57 36.83
CA ILE A 431 4.13 -12.62 37.72
C ILE A 431 4.53 -11.97 39.04
N SER A 432 4.11 -12.57 40.16
CA SER A 432 4.55 -12.10 41.47
C SER A 432 6.03 -12.36 41.68
N ALA A 433 6.82 -11.30 41.94
CA ALA A 433 8.26 -11.43 42.10
C ALA A 433 8.67 -12.29 43.30
N GLU A 434 7.93 -12.24 44.42
CA GLU A 434 8.19 -13.15 45.55
C GLU A 434 7.91 -14.60 45.15
N GLY A 435 6.79 -14.85 44.46
CA GLY A 435 6.43 -16.18 43.96
C GLY A 435 7.48 -16.72 42.97
N ALA A 436 7.98 -15.86 42.09
CA ALA A 436 8.94 -16.21 41.06
C ALA A 436 10.33 -16.50 41.66
N VAL A 437 10.82 -15.65 42.57
CA VAL A 437 12.11 -15.83 43.28
C VAL A 437 12.08 -17.06 44.20
N ASN A 438 10.92 -17.45 44.74
CA ASN A 438 10.82 -18.69 45.52
C ASN A 438 11.15 -19.97 44.72
N LEU A 439 11.15 -19.90 43.38
CA LEU A 439 11.58 -21.00 42.53
C LEU A 439 13.10 -21.17 42.46
N LEU A 440 13.90 -20.16 42.86
CA LEU A 440 15.36 -20.18 42.76
C LEU A 440 16.00 -21.45 43.30
N GLY A 441 15.64 -21.87 44.51
CA GLY A 441 16.21 -23.06 45.14
C GLY A 441 15.94 -24.34 44.35
N LYS A 442 14.81 -24.43 43.64
CA LYS A 442 14.52 -25.55 42.73
C LYS A 442 15.33 -25.45 41.45
N LEU A 443 15.47 -24.25 40.89
CA LEU A 443 16.22 -24.02 39.65
C LEU A 443 17.71 -24.34 39.82
N LEU A 444 18.28 -23.98 40.98
CA LEU A 444 19.68 -24.28 41.31
C LEU A 444 19.95 -25.79 41.44
N GLN A 445 18.95 -26.61 41.75
CA GLN A 445 19.10 -28.07 41.83
C GLN A 445 19.04 -28.76 40.46
N GLU A 446 18.46 -28.12 39.45
CA GLU A 446 18.24 -28.68 38.11
C GLU A 446 19.44 -28.46 37.16
N ASN A 447 20.50 -27.78 37.63
CA ASN A 447 21.76 -27.50 36.92
C ASN A 447 21.59 -27.01 35.46
N ASN A 448 20.60 -26.14 35.20
CA ASN A 448 20.43 -25.54 33.88
C ASN A 448 21.11 -24.17 33.82
N PRO A 449 21.81 -23.83 32.73
CA PRO A 449 22.41 -22.52 32.55
C PRO A 449 21.38 -21.41 32.29
N GLN A 450 20.25 -21.71 31.64
CA GLN A 450 19.22 -20.73 31.30
C GLN A 450 17.80 -21.25 31.55
N VAL A 451 16.93 -20.37 32.07
CA VAL A 451 15.49 -20.65 32.22
C VAL A 451 14.64 -19.37 32.12
N GLY A 452 13.51 -19.46 31.41
CA GLY A 452 12.49 -18.41 31.41
C GLY A 452 11.39 -18.67 32.42
N ILE A 453 11.02 -17.65 33.20
CA ILE A 453 9.86 -17.69 34.10
C ILE A 453 8.81 -16.74 33.53
N LEU A 454 7.83 -17.31 32.83
CA LEU A 454 6.91 -16.60 31.96
C LEU A 454 5.46 -16.97 32.29
N ASN A 455 4.57 -15.99 32.23
CA ASN A 455 3.13 -16.18 32.30
C ASN A 455 2.52 -15.62 31.01
N ILE A 456 2.44 -16.45 29.97
CA ILE A 456 2.09 -16.02 28.61
C ILE A 456 0.83 -16.75 28.13
N ASP A 457 -0.11 -15.98 27.59
CA ASP A 457 -1.24 -16.42 26.79
C ASP A 457 -0.78 -16.58 25.33
N TRP A 458 -0.33 -17.80 25.00
CA TRP A 458 0.20 -18.13 23.67
C TRP A 458 -0.85 -18.01 22.56
N GLN A 459 -2.14 -18.07 22.89
CA GLN A 459 -3.23 -17.89 21.92
C GLN A 459 -3.33 -16.42 21.51
N LYS A 460 -3.30 -15.48 22.47
CA LYS A 460 -3.25 -14.04 22.17
C LYS A 460 -1.99 -13.66 21.40
N ILE A 461 -0.83 -14.19 21.80
CA ILE A 461 0.43 -13.97 21.08
C ILE A 461 0.32 -14.41 19.61
N SER A 462 -0.31 -15.56 19.34
CA SER A 462 -0.50 -16.04 17.95
C SER A 462 -1.46 -15.20 17.11
N GLN A 463 -2.35 -14.44 17.74
CA GLN A 463 -3.28 -13.53 17.07
C GLN A 463 -2.64 -12.18 16.76
N ASN A 464 -1.73 -11.72 17.62
CA ASN A 464 -1.13 -10.39 17.56
C ASN A 464 0.21 -10.36 16.79
N PHE A 465 0.87 -11.51 16.59
CA PHE A 465 2.19 -11.58 15.96
C PHE A 465 2.23 -12.60 14.81
N PRO A 466 3.09 -12.38 13.78
CA PRO A 466 3.25 -13.33 12.69
C PRO A 466 3.73 -14.69 13.21
N PRO A 467 3.33 -15.80 12.55
CA PRO A 467 3.73 -17.14 12.97
C PRO A 467 5.25 -17.30 12.90
N SER A 468 5.86 -17.74 14.01
CA SER A 468 7.30 -17.97 14.14
C SER A 468 7.59 -19.43 14.46
N PRO A 469 8.43 -20.15 13.68
CA PRO A 469 8.81 -21.53 13.98
C PRO A 469 9.46 -21.70 15.36
N TYR A 470 10.13 -20.68 15.87
CA TYR A 470 10.69 -20.67 17.23
C TYR A 470 9.65 -20.94 18.31
N LEU A 471 8.41 -20.47 18.12
CA LEU A 471 7.28 -20.63 19.04
C LEU A 471 6.37 -21.82 18.71
N GLN A 472 6.70 -22.61 17.69
CA GLN A 472 5.87 -23.70 17.18
C GLN A 472 5.49 -24.75 18.25
N LYS A 473 6.37 -25.00 19.22
CA LYS A 473 6.08 -25.94 20.33
C LYS A 473 5.11 -25.38 21.39
N LEU A 474 4.71 -24.11 21.28
CA LEU A 474 3.93 -23.38 22.29
C LEU A 474 2.59 -22.86 21.76
N ILE A 475 2.50 -22.57 20.47
CA ILE A 475 1.29 -22.06 19.81
C ILE A 475 0.46 -23.26 19.30
N PRO A 476 -0.83 -23.40 19.70
CA PRO A 476 -1.73 -24.38 19.12
C PRO A 476 -2.02 -24.06 17.64
N THR A 477 -1.93 -25.04 16.74
CA THR A 477 -2.44 -24.90 15.37
C THR A 477 -3.96 -24.86 15.39
N SER A 478 -4.53 -23.66 15.41
CA SER A 478 -5.94 -23.42 15.09
C SER A 478 -6.04 -22.75 13.73
N THR A 479 -6.66 -23.46 12.79
CA THR A 479 -7.45 -22.85 11.71
C THR A 479 -8.53 -21.99 12.34
N ASP A 480 -8.69 -20.73 11.92
CA ASP A 480 -10.00 -20.05 11.97
C ASP A 480 -9.98 -18.75 11.14
N GLU A 481 -10.85 -18.73 10.14
CA GLU A 481 -11.64 -17.56 9.75
C GLU A 481 -12.63 -17.22 10.89
N GLU A 482 -13.19 -16.01 10.88
CA GLU A 482 -14.18 -15.45 11.82
C GLU A 482 -13.65 -14.71 13.06
N LYS A 483 -13.31 -13.42 12.86
CA LYS A 483 -13.55 -12.32 13.83
C LYS A 483 -13.53 -10.98 13.11
N GLN A 484 -14.56 -10.69 12.30
CA GLN A 484 -14.81 -9.33 11.80
C GLN A 484 -15.76 -8.61 12.77
N GLY A 485 -15.25 -7.58 13.47
CA GLY A 485 -15.88 -6.95 14.63
C GLY A 485 -16.95 -5.89 14.31
N LEU A 486 -17.84 -5.64 15.28
CA LEU A 486 -19.02 -4.76 15.24
C LEU A 486 -18.82 -3.35 14.64
N ILE A 487 -17.61 -2.81 14.62
CA ILE A 487 -17.32 -1.45 14.11
C ILE A 487 -17.47 -1.38 12.58
N PHE A 488 -17.01 -2.41 11.85
CA PHE A 488 -17.15 -2.48 10.39
C PHE A 488 -18.63 -2.40 9.97
N GLN A 489 -19.48 -3.23 10.60
CA GLN A 489 -20.93 -3.25 10.37
C GLN A 489 -21.61 -1.91 10.72
N ARG A 490 -21.15 -1.25 11.79
CA ARG A 490 -21.68 0.04 12.23
C ARG A 490 -21.31 1.18 11.27
N LEU A 491 -20.09 1.16 10.72
CA LEU A 491 -19.64 2.13 9.71
C LEU A 491 -20.33 1.90 8.36
N GLN A 492 -20.56 0.64 7.98
CA GLN A 492 -21.28 0.26 6.76
C GLN A 492 -22.76 0.71 6.79
N THR A 493 -23.40 0.66 7.96
CA THR A 493 -24.81 1.06 8.13
C THR A 493 -25.01 2.56 8.38
N THR A 494 -23.94 3.33 8.60
CA THR A 494 -23.99 4.78 8.82
C THR A 494 -23.78 5.51 7.50
N THR A 495 -24.80 6.19 6.98
CA THR A 495 -24.77 6.89 5.68
C THR A 495 -24.36 8.37 5.76
N ASP A 496 -24.56 9.04 6.90
CA ASP A 496 -24.12 10.43 7.09
C ASP A 496 -22.61 10.49 7.35
N ILE A 497 -21.88 11.26 6.55
CA ILE A 497 -20.41 11.37 6.63
C ILE A 497 -19.99 11.95 7.98
N LYS A 498 -20.71 12.96 8.50
CA LYS A 498 -20.40 13.55 9.81
C LYS A 498 -20.68 12.58 10.96
N ALA A 499 -21.75 11.79 10.86
CA ALA A 499 -22.00 10.71 11.81
C ALA A 499 -20.92 9.62 11.75
N ARG A 500 -20.43 9.27 10.55
CA ARG A 500 -19.36 8.28 10.35
C ARG A 500 -18.01 8.79 10.89
N GLU A 501 -17.67 10.04 10.60
CA GLU A 501 -16.53 10.75 11.18
C GLU A 501 -16.62 10.74 12.71
N ASN A 502 -17.76 11.08 13.31
CA ASN A 502 -17.93 11.06 14.76
C ASN A 502 -17.77 9.66 15.36
N ILE A 503 -18.28 8.62 14.69
CA ILE A 503 -18.06 7.21 15.10
C ILE A 503 -16.56 6.86 15.04
N LEU A 504 -15.87 7.29 13.98
CA LEU A 504 -14.43 7.06 13.82
C LEU A 504 -13.59 7.88 14.80
N ILE A 505 -13.96 9.11 15.12
CA ILE A 505 -13.33 9.90 16.18
C ILE A 505 -13.48 9.16 17.51
N ASP A 506 -14.68 8.69 17.84
CA ASP A 506 -14.92 7.96 19.08
C ASP A 506 -14.17 6.62 19.12
N TYR A 507 -14.11 5.89 18.00
CA TYR A 507 -13.35 4.65 17.85
C TYR A 507 -11.84 4.90 17.92
N LEU A 508 -11.33 5.94 17.27
CA LEU A 508 -9.93 6.34 17.34
C LEU A 508 -9.56 6.79 18.74
N ARG A 509 -10.39 7.62 19.40
CA ARG A 509 -10.17 8.00 20.80
C ARG A 509 -10.14 6.77 21.70
N GLU A 510 -11.02 5.80 21.46
CA GLU A 510 -11.03 4.56 22.23
C GLU A 510 -9.80 3.68 21.94
N THR A 511 -9.39 3.58 20.68
CA THR A 511 -8.23 2.79 20.23
C THR A 511 -6.93 3.43 20.70
N ILE A 512 -6.80 4.74 20.59
CA ILE A 512 -5.64 5.52 21.01
C ILE A 512 -5.60 5.63 22.54
N ALA A 513 -6.73 5.77 23.23
CA ALA A 513 -6.77 5.68 24.70
C ALA A 513 -6.31 4.32 25.20
N LYS A 514 -6.68 3.23 24.49
CA LYS A 514 -6.17 1.89 24.78
C LYS A 514 -4.66 1.78 24.56
N ILE A 515 -4.14 2.32 23.46
CA ILE A 515 -2.71 2.33 23.12
C ILE A 515 -1.89 3.19 24.09
N LEU A 516 -2.37 4.38 24.44
CA LEU A 516 -1.71 5.34 25.34
C LEU A 516 -1.97 5.10 26.84
N HIS A 517 -2.87 4.17 27.18
CA HIS A 517 -3.32 3.90 28.55
C HIS A 517 -3.87 5.12 29.31
N GLN A 518 -4.56 6.00 28.59
CA GLN A 518 -5.22 7.18 29.15
C GLN A 518 -6.73 6.98 29.20
N ASP A 519 -7.43 7.78 29.99
CA ASP A 519 -8.88 7.79 29.90
C ASP A 519 -9.30 8.38 28.55
N LYS A 520 -10.27 7.76 27.87
CA LYS A 520 -10.84 8.30 26.62
C LYS A 520 -11.25 9.78 26.77
N ASN A 521 -11.68 10.19 27.95
CA ASN A 521 -12.10 11.55 28.27
C ASN A 521 -10.94 12.55 28.36
N GLU A 522 -9.70 12.07 28.51
CA GLU A 522 -8.48 12.90 28.50
C GLU A 522 -8.02 13.21 27.07
N ILE A 523 -8.35 12.34 26.12
CA ILE A 523 -8.03 12.52 24.69
C ILE A 523 -9.14 13.29 23.99
N LYS A 524 -8.79 14.46 23.45
CA LYS A 524 -9.68 15.33 22.66
C LYS A 524 -9.51 15.05 21.16
N ALA A 525 -10.50 15.45 20.37
CA ALA A 525 -10.49 15.23 18.93
C ALA A 525 -9.40 16.07 18.22
N GLU A 526 -9.01 17.19 18.82
CA GLU A 526 -8.02 18.12 18.27
C GLU A 526 -6.57 17.74 18.61
N ASP A 527 -6.38 16.74 19.48
CA ASP A 527 -5.07 16.36 19.95
C ASP A 527 -4.24 15.74 18.81
N SER A 528 -2.97 16.11 18.77
CA SER A 528 -1.97 15.52 17.90
C SER A 528 -1.48 14.21 18.50
N LEU A 529 -1.56 13.12 17.73
CA LEU A 529 -1.06 11.79 18.08
C LEU A 529 0.40 11.85 18.53
N VAL A 530 1.21 12.70 17.89
CA VAL A 530 2.62 12.91 18.25
C VAL A 530 2.76 13.61 19.59
N ASP A 531 1.93 14.62 19.86
CA ASP A 531 1.99 15.39 21.12
C ASP A 531 1.38 14.62 22.31
N LEU A 532 0.46 13.69 22.03
CA LEU A 532 -0.06 12.71 22.98
C LEU A 532 0.97 11.64 23.35
N GLY A 533 2.13 11.63 22.71
CA GLY A 533 3.21 10.70 22.97
C GLY A 533 3.12 9.39 22.20
N MET A 534 2.35 9.32 21.10
CA MET A 534 2.44 8.16 20.19
C MET A 534 3.80 8.13 19.52
N ASP A 535 4.55 7.06 19.79
CA ASP A 535 5.78 6.75 19.09
C ASP A 535 5.52 5.91 17.82
N SER A 536 6.59 5.58 17.10
CA SER A 536 6.49 4.85 15.82
C SER A 536 5.99 3.40 16.00
N LEU A 537 6.03 2.83 17.21
CA LEU A 537 5.49 1.50 17.51
C LEU A 537 3.99 1.55 17.75
N MET A 538 3.53 2.57 18.48
CA MET A 538 2.11 2.85 18.72
C MET A 538 1.36 3.13 17.40
N VAL A 539 2.03 3.77 16.43
CA VAL A 539 1.49 4.01 15.07
C VAL A 539 1.27 2.69 14.32
N MET A 540 2.18 1.73 14.42
CA MET A 540 2.03 0.42 13.75
C MET A 540 0.97 -0.45 14.42
N GLU A 541 0.86 -0.41 15.75
CA GLU A 541 -0.22 -1.04 16.50
C GLU A 541 -1.58 -0.46 16.08
N ALA A 542 -1.69 0.86 15.96
CA ALA A 542 -2.89 1.52 15.44
C ALA A 542 -3.24 1.07 14.01
N ILE A 543 -2.26 0.93 13.11
CA ILE A 543 -2.47 0.46 11.73
C ILE A 543 -3.00 -0.98 11.69
N ASN A 544 -2.45 -1.87 12.52
CA ASN A 544 -2.93 -3.25 12.56
C ASN A 544 -4.35 -3.35 13.12
N HIS A 545 -4.68 -2.57 14.15
CA HIS A 545 -6.05 -2.44 14.65
C HIS A 545 -6.99 -1.92 13.57
N LEU A 546 -6.63 -0.81 12.92
CA LEU A 546 -7.42 -0.21 11.84
C LEU A 546 -7.60 -1.16 10.64
N LYS A 547 -6.55 -1.89 10.24
CA LYS A 547 -6.63 -2.87 9.15
C LYS A 547 -7.59 -4.00 9.48
N THR A 548 -7.51 -4.55 10.68
CA THR A 548 -8.33 -5.68 11.12
C THR A 548 -9.79 -5.27 11.31
N ASP A 549 -10.01 -4.11 11.92
CA ASP A 549 -11.34 -3.64 12.32
C ASP A 549 -12.09 -2.93 11.19
N LEU A 550 -11.40 -2.24 10.29
CA LEU A 550 -11.99 -1.46 9.20
C LEU A 550 -11.86 -2.11 7.82
N ASN A 551 -11.06 -3.18 7.70
CA ASN A 551 -10.74 -3.84 6.42
C ASN A 551 -10.13 -2.89 5.36
N ILE A 552 -9.44 -1.84 5.81
CA ILE A 552 -8.71 -0.89 4.94
C ILE A 552 -7.22 -1.16 5.09
N MET A 553 -6.50 -1.30 3.98
CA MET A 553 -5.05 -1.35 4.03
C MET A 553 -4.48 0.06 4.21
N LEU A 554 -3.74 0.30 5.28
CA LEU A 554 -3.11 1.58 5.58
C LEU A 554 -1.59 1.46 5.56
N TYR A 555 -0.92 2.51 5.09
CA TYR A 555 0.52 2.68 5.09
C TYR A 555 0.95 3.63 6.23
N PRO A 556 2.10 3.40 6.89
CA PRO A 556 2.56 4.23 8.02
C PRO A 556 2.59 5.73 7.74
N ARG A 557 3.00 6.09 6.52
CA ARG A 557 3.03 7.47 6.03
C ARG A 557 1.68 8.20 6.16
N GLU A 558 0.56 7.49 6.02
CA GLU A 558 -0.78 8.08 6.03
C GLU A 558 -1.17 8.64 7.42
N ILE A 559 -0.65 8.06 8.51
CA ILE A 559 -0.82 8.54 9.88
C ILE A 559 0.12 9.72 10.18
N TYR A 560 1.37 9.66 9.74
CA TYR A 560 2.34 10.76 9.96
C TYR A 560 1.98 12.05 9.22
N GLU A 561 1.40 11.95 8.02
CA GLU A 561 0.92 13.12 7.27
C GLU A 561 -0.33 13.75 7.92
N ARG A 562 -1.02 13.03 8.82
CA ARG A 562 -2.29 13.45 9.46
C ARG A 562 -2.25 13.21 10.96
N PRO A 563 -1.37 13.92 11.69
CA PRO A 563 -1.11 13.63 13.10
C PRO A 563 -2.27 14.03 14.01
N GLN A 564 -3.27 14.81 13.58
CA GLN A 564 -4.42 15.17 14.42
C GLN A 564 -5.52 14.11 14.35
N LEU A 565 -6.09 13.75 15.49
CA LEU A 565 -7.08 12.67 15.63
C LEU A 565 -8.32 12.90 14.76
N PHE A 566 -8.83 14.13 14.72
CA PHE A 566 -9.92 14.56 13.83
C PHE A 566 -9.55 14.42 12.34
N ALA A 567 -8.35 14.83 11.95
CA ALA A 567 -7.89 14.75 10.55
C ALA A 567 -7.72 13.29 10.09
N LEU A 568 -7.22 12.42 10.98
CA LEU A 568 -7.14 10.99 10.72
C LEU A 568 -8.54 10.34 10.66
N ALA A 569 -9.47 10.74 11.53
CA ALA A 569 -10.84 10.24 11.52
C ALA A 569 -11.59 10.62 10.24
N SER A 570 -11.45 11.88 9.80
CA SER A 570 -12.02 12.37 8.54
C SER A 570 -11.45 11.62 7.35
N TYR A 571 -10.11 11.45 7.31
CA TYR A 571 -9.45 10.64 6.29
C TYR A 571 -9.94 9.19 6.25
N LEU A 572 -10.06 8.54 7.41
CA LEU A 572 -10.56 7.17 7.49
C LEU A 572 -12.04 7.06 7.15
N ALA A 573 -12.84 8.10 7.43
CA ALA A 573 -14.25 8.13 7.04
C ALA A 573 -14.41 8.19 5.52
N ASP A 574 -13.59 9.03 4.88
CA ASP A 574 -13.49 9.16 3.43
C ASP A 574 -12.96 7.87 2.80
N GLU A 575 -11.86 7.32 3.28
CA GLU A 575 -11.28 6.08 2.74
C GLU A 575 -12.19 4.86 2.98
N PHE A 576 -12.92 4.80 4.10
CA PHE A 576 -13.95 3.79 4.33
C PHE A 576 -15.13 3.97 3.37
N ALA A 577 -15.53 5.21 3.09
CA ALA A 577 -16.57 5.50 2.09
C ALA A 577 -16.14 5.09 0.68
N VAL A 578 -14.89 5.39 0.29
CA VAL A 578 -14.33 5.05 -1.03
C VAL A 578 -14.15 3.54 -1.19
N SER A 579 -13.69 2.85 -0.13
CA SER A 579 -13.38 1.42 -0.19
C SER A 579 -14.61 0.51 0.02
N HIS A 580 -15.61 0.97 0.79
CA HIS A 580 -16.73 0.13 1.26
C HIS A 580 -18.12 0.79 1.19
N GLY A 581 -18.23 2.06 0.80
CA GLY A 581 -19.49 2.79 0.74
C GLY A 581 -20.02 2.99 -0.68
N GLU A 582 -21.35 3.04 -0.83
CA GLU A 582 -21.98 3.67 -1.99
C GLU A 582 -21.96 5.19 -1.83
N LYS A 583 -21.54 5.89 -2.89
CA LYS A 583 -21.66 7.34 -3.14
C LYS A 583 -20.95 8.26 -2.13
N THR A 584 -19.76 8.71 -2.52
CA THR A 584 -19.30 10.11 -2.35
C THR A 584 -18.10 10.30 -3.26
N ALA A 585 -18.26 11.01 -4.38
CA ALA A 585 -17.11 11.38 -5.19
C ALA A 585 -16.47 12.64 -4.61
N VAL A 586 -15.19 12.50 -4.30
CA VAL A 586 -14.28 13.59 -4.00
C VAL A 586 -13.86 14.20 -5.35
N LYS A 587 -13.87 15.53 -5.46
CA LYS A 587 -13.40 16.23 -6.66
C LYS A 587 -11.93 15.86 -6.93
N PRO A 588 -11.56 15.48 -8.16
CA PRO A 588 -10.16 15.19 -8.50
C PRO A 588 -9.34 16.48 -8.40
N SER A 589 -8.27 16.45 -7.61
CA SER A 589 -7.21 17.43 -7.72
C SER A 589 -6.36 17.04 -8.94
N THR A 590 -6.33 17.92 -9.93
CA THR A 590 -5.58 17.76 -11.17
C THR A 590 -4.08 17.91 -10.90
N GLN A 591 -3.44 16.79 -10.58
CA GLN A 591 -2.04 16.56 -10.93
C GLN A 591 -1.93 15.23 -11.67
N SER A 592 -2.49 15.22 -12.88
CA SER A 592 -2.15 14.21 -13.88
C SER A 592 -0.74 14.49 -14.40
N LEU A 593 0.05 13.44 -14.58
CA LEU A 593 0.97 13.34 -15.71
C LEU A 593 0.09 13.45 -16.98
N ILE A 594 -0.21 14.69 -17.37
CA ILE A 594 -0.83 15.02 -18.64
C ILE A 594 0.24 14.75 -19.70
N ILE A 595 0.23 13.56 -20.29
CA ILE A 595 0.60 13.46 -21.71
C ILE A 595 -0.66 13.86 -22.45
N THR A 596 -0.63 15.05 -23.05
CA THR A 596 -1.72 15.63 -23.83
C THR A 596 -2.23 14.65 -24.89
N PRO A 597 -3.55 14.50 -25.06
CA PRO A 597 -4.10 13.75 -26.18
C PRO A 597 -3.85 14.54 -27.47
N GLU A 598 -2.90 14.10 -28.30
CA GLU A 598 -2.81 14.57 -29.68
C GLU A 598 -3.99 14.02 -30.50
N GLU A 599 -4.55 14.90 -31.33
CA GLU A 599 -5.72 14.66 -32.17
C GLU A 599 -5.55 13.48 -33.14
N ASP A 600 -6.62 12.68 -33.30
CA ASP A 600 -6.76 11.58 -34.29
C ASP A 600 -6.47 12.12 -35.71
N LYS A 601 -5.22 12.01 -36.17
CA LYS A 601 -4.90 12.04 -37.60
C LYS A 601 -5.32 10.70 -38.20
N THR A 602 -6.06 10.74 -39.30
CA THR A 602 -6.45 9.58 -40.09
C THR A 602 -5.23 8.71 -40.42
N GLU A 603 -5.07 7.61 -39.69
CA GLU A 603 -3.96 6.66 -39.84
C GLU A 603 -4.17 5.85 -41.14
N GLU A 604 -3.65 6.37 -42.25
CA GLU A 604 -3.36 5.55 -43.43
C GLU A 604 -2.40 4.41 -43.04
N LYS A 605 -2.46 3.26 -43.72
CA LYS A 605 -1.54 2.12 -43.51
C LYS A 605 -0.09 2.60 -43.44
N ILE A 606 0.40 2.75 -42.21
CA ILE A 606 1.72 3.32 -41.95
C ILE A 606 2.73 2.31 -42.49
N THR A 607 3.60 2.75 -43.40
CA THR A 607 4.68 1.89 -43.90
C THR A 607 5.78 1.87 -42.84
N PHE A 608 5.89 0.76 -42.11
CA PHE A 608 6.91 0.55 -41.10
C PHE A 608 8.22 0.11 -41.78
N ASN A 609 9.34 0.75 -41.43
CA ASN A 609 10.70 0.32 -41.82
C ASN A 609 11.40 -0.30 -40.61
N PRO A 610 11.09 -1.55 -40.26
CA PRO A 610 11.59 -2.23 -39.07
C PRO A 610 13.09 -2.46 -39.11
N THR A 611 13.75 -2.25 -37.97
CA THR A 611 15.19 -2.40 -37.80
C THR A 611 15.59 -3.81 -37.37
N ASN A 612 14.70 -4.53 -36.68
CA ASN A 612 14.93 -5.89 -36.20
C ASN A 612 14.07 -6.92 -36.95
N HIS A 613 14.74 -7.98 -37.43
CA HIS A 613 14.14 -9.05 -38.24
C HIS A 613 13.93 -10.37 -37.51
N GLN A 614 14.29 -10.46 -36.23
CA GLN A 614 14.10 -11.64 -35.40
C GLN A 614 12.65 -11.75 -34.91
N PRO A 615 12.07 -12.96 -34.82
CA PRO A 615 10.72 -13.16 -34.32
C PRO A 615 10.62 -12.85 -32.81
N ILE A 616 9.54 -12.19 -32.42
CA ILE A 616 9.22 -11.84 -31.03
C ILE A 616 7.70 -11.89 -30.83
N VAL A 617 7.27 -12.20 -29.61
CA VAL A 617 5.86 -12.20 -29.22
C VAL A 617 5.63 -11.16 -28.12
N PHE A 618 4.58 -10.35 -28.25
CA PHE A 618 4.13 -9.44 -27.20
C PHE A 618 2.77 -9.86 -26.67
N ILE A 619 2.63 -10.00 -25.35
CA ILE A 619 1.34 -10.21 -24.70
C ILE A 619 0.77 -8.85 -24.28
N LEU A 620 -0.28 -8.43 -24.98
CA LEU A 620 -1.01 -7.20 -24.75
C LEU A 620 -2.23 -7.49 -23.87
N SER A 621 -2.32 -6.87 -22.70
CA SER A 621 -3.40 -7.09 -21.73
C SER A 621 -3.50 -5.91 -20.78
N SER A 622 -4.68 -5.60 -20.23
CA SER A 622 -4.75 -4.69 -19.08
C SER A 622 -4.22 -5.36 -17.80
N PRO A 623 -3.72 -4.60 -16.81
CA PRO A 623 -3.37 -5.14 -15.49
C PRO A 623 -4.50 -6.01 -14.92
N ARG A 624 -4.15 -7.08 -14.19
CA ARG A 624 -5.11 -8.03 -13.57
C ARG A 624 -5.94 -8.89 -14.54
N SER A 625 -5.66 -8.86 -15.85
CA SER A 625 -6.31 -9.72 -16.86
C SER A 625 -5.87 -11.19 -16.86
N GLY A 626 -4.99 -11.61 -15.93
CA GLY A 626 -4.49 -12.98 -15.85
C GLY A 626 -3.30 -13.28 -16.78
N SER A 627 -2.62 -12.25 -17.28
CA SER A 627 -1.47 -12.37 -18.17
C SER A 627 -0.26 -13.06 -17.53
N THR A 628 -0.15 -13.08 -16.19
CA THR A 628 0.83 -13.91 -15.48
C THR A 628 0.62 -15.40 -15.73
N LEU A 629 -0.63 -15.89 -15.70
CA LEU A 629 -0.94 -17.30 -15.96
C LEU A 629 -0.55 -17.70 -17.39
N LEU A 630 -0.98 -16.91 -18.38
CA LEU A 630 -0.65 -17.17 -19.78
C LEU A 630 0.86 -17.14 -20.03
N ARG A 631 1.56 -16.16 -19.46
CA ARG A 631 3.03 -16.07 -19.54
C ARG A 631 3.70 -17.32 -19.00
N VAL A 632 3.25 -17.83 -17.85
CA VAL A 632 3.82 -19.04 -17.22
C VAL A 632 3.49 -20.31 -18.01
N MET A 633 2.31 -20.39 -18.64
CA MET A 633 1.99 -21.45 -19.59
C MET A 633 2.98 -21.42 -20.75
N LEU A 634 3.14 -20.29 -21.42
CA LEU A 634 4.05 -20.14 -22.56
C LEU A 634 5.53 -20.37 -22.20
N ALA A 635 5.94 -20.00 -20.99
CA ALA A 635 7.30 -20.23 -20.49
C ALA A 635 7.70 -21.72 -20.43
N SER A 636 6.73 -22.64 -20.48
CA SER A 636 7.01 -24.08 -20.46
C SER A 636 7.18 -24.73 -21.82
N HIS A 637 6.93 -23.97 -22.89
CA HIS A 637 7.14 -24.47 -24.24
C HIS A 637 8.65 -24.50 -24.56
N PRO A 638 9.19 -25.61 -25.10
CA PRO A 638 10.62 -25.71 -25.38
C PRO A 638 11.13 -24.70 -26.42
N GLN A 639 10.24 -24.19 -27.29
CA GLN A 639 10.58 -23.20 -28.32
C GLN A 639 10.32 -21.75 -27.91
N LEU A 640 9.85 -21.48 -26.68
CA LEU A 640 9.56 -20.12 -26.22
C LEU A 640 10.43 -19.75 -25.01
N VAL A 641 10.72 -18.46 -24.86
CA VAL A 641 11.21 -17.87 -23.60
C VAL A 641 10.26 -16.76 -23.22
N SER A 642 9.55 -16.92 -22.11
CA SER A 642 8.59 -15.93 -21.64
C SER A 642 9.03 -15.43 -20.27
N PRO A 643 9.88 -14.38 -20.16
CA PRO A 643 10.31 -13.79 -18.88
C PRO A 643 9.20 -12.99 -18.16
N PRO A 644 9.43 -12.54 -16.90
CA PRO A 644 8.55 -11.55 -16.25
C PRO A 644 8.55 -10.21 -16.98
N GLU A 645 7.73 -9.27 -16.51
CA GLU A 645 7.50 -7.96 -17.14
C GLU A 645 8.79 -7.17 -17.40
N LEU A 646 9.20 -7.01 -18.67
CA LEU A 646 10.47 -6.33 -19.00
C LEU A 646 10.40 -4.80 -18.85
N HIS A 647 9.22 -4.22 -19.13
CA HIS A 647 8.98 -2.77 -19.12
C HIS A 647 10.03 -1.98 -19.93
N LEU A 648 10.22 -2.36 -21.20
CA LEU A 648 11.18 -1.76 -22.13
C LEU A 648 10.52 -0.88 -23.20
N LEU A 649 9.46 -1.38 -23.88
CA LEU A 649 8.88 -0.73 -25.07
C LEU A 649 8.42 0.74 -24.93
N PRO A 650 8.01 1.25 -23.74
CA PRO A 650 7.58 2.63 -23.61
C PRO A 650 8.69 3.66 -23.79
N PHE A 651 9.95 3.25 -23.72
CA PHE A 651 11.10 4.15 -23.72
C PHE A 651 11.86 4.07 -25.05
N ALA A 652 12.56 5.14 -25.43
CA ALA A 652 13.46 5.11 -26.59
C ALA A 652 14.82 4.51 -26.22
N THR A 653 15.32 4.79 -25.01
CA THR A 653 16.66 4.42 -24.54
C THR A 653 16.68 3.92 -23.10
N MET A 654 17.78 3.28 -22.70
CA MET A 654 17.97 2.79 -21.34
C MET A 654 18.11 3.91 -20.29
N GLN A 655 18.66 5.09 -20.62
CA GLN A 655 18.71 6.22 -19.67
C GLN A 655 17.33 6.82 -19.38
N GLU A 656 16.50 6.96 -20.41
CA GLU A 656 15.12 7.42 -20.28
C GLU A 656 14.33 6.47 -19.38
N ARG A 657 14.42 5.16 -19.68
CA ARG A 657 13.84 4.09 -18.85
C ARG A 657 14.31 4.18 -17.40
N GLN A 658 15.60 4.39 -17.17
CA GLN A 658 16.15 4.47 -15.81
C GLN A 658 15.62 5.68 -15.06
N THR A 659 15.56 6.84 -15.71
CA THR A 659 15.13 8.10 -15.09
C THR A 659 13.67 8.04 -14.66
N GLU A 660 12.80 7.46 -15.48
CA GLU A 660 11.36 7.38 -15.20
C GLU A 660 10.99 6.24 -14.25
N LEU A 661 11.74 5.12 -14.25
CA LEU A 661 11.44 3.97 -13.41
C LEU A 661 12.24 3.89 -12.09
N ALA A 662 13.21 4.80 -11.85
CA ALA A 662 14.19 4.73 -10.74
C ALA A 662 13.58 4.60 -9.33
N SER A 663 12.30 4.96 -9.17
CA SER A 663 11.55 4.93 -7.91
C SER A 663 10.48 3.84 -7.86
N SER A 664 10.47 2.90 -8.82
CA SER A 664 9.43 1.87 -8.96
C SER A 664 9.97 0.43 -8.92
N HIS A 665 9.17 -0.50 -8.42
CA HIS A 665 9.47 -1.95 -8.44
C HIS A 665 9.38 -2.58 -9.86
N LEU A 666 9.07 -1.79 -10.90
CA LEU A 666 8.87 -2.26 -12.27
C LEU A 666 10.17 -2.59 -13.02
N GLN A 667 11.34 -2.25 -12.45
CA GLN A 667 12.64 -2.50 -13.08
C GLN A 667 13.08 -3.97 -13.01
N GLU A 668 12.49 -4.73 -12.09
CA GLU A 668 12.90 -6.07 -11.69
C GLU A 668 12.76 -7.13 -12.81
N GLY A 669 11.74 -7.06 -13.68
CA GLY A 669 11.51 -8.15 -14.64
C GLY A 669 12.60 -8.30 -15.71
N LEU A 670 13.24 -7.20 -16.13
CA LEU A 670 14.40 -7.24 -17.06
C LEU A 670 15.60 -7.95 -16.43
N VAL A 671 15.85 -7.67 -15.15
CA VAL A 671 16.91 -8.31 -14.37
C VAL A 671 16.66 -9.83 -14.32
N ARG A 672 15.42 -10.25 -14.04
CA ARG A 672 15.06 -11.68 -14.00
C ARG A 672 15.16 -12.36 -15.36
N ALA A 673 14.84 -11.66 -16.44
CA ALA A 673 14.97 -12.19 -17.80
C ALA A 673 16.42 -12.50 -18.17
N LEU A 674 17.32 -11.59 -17.83
CA LEU A 674 18.75 -11.74 -18.10
C LEU A 674 19.37 -12.90 -17.32
N MET A 675 18.97 -13.06 -16.05
CA MET A 675 19.42 -14.18 -15.23
C MET A 675 19.15 -15.52 -15.92
N GLU A 676 17.92 -15.74 -16.37
CA GLU A 676 17.54 -16.98 -17.04
C GLU A 676 18.23 -17.13 -18.41
N LEU A 677 18.21 -16.07 -19.23
CA LEU A 677 18.64 -16.13 -20.62
C LEU A 677 20.14 -16.38 -20.78
N LYS A 678 20.96 -15.79 -19.92
CA LYS A 678 22.41 -15.99 -19.97
C LYS A 678 22.93 -16.93 -18.90
N SER A 679 22.05 -17.48 -18.06
CA SER A 679 22.44 -18.13 -16.80
C SER A 679 23.39 -17.23 -16.00
N ILE A 680 23.13 -15.93 -16.07
CA ILE A 680 23.80 -14.92 -15.26
C ILE A 680 22.89 -14.57 -14.10
N THR A 681 23.24 -13.51 -13.43
CA THR A 681 23.01 -13.44 -12.01
C THR A 681 22.43 -12.10 -11.70
N VAL A 682 21.98 -11.88 -10.46
CA VAL A 682 21.29 -10.63 -10.28
C VAL A 682 22.21 -9.42 -10.35
N ALA A 683 23.37 -9.51 -9.71
CA ALA A 683 24.38 -8.45 -9.80
C ALA A 683 24.96 -8.31 -11.22
N GLN A 684 25.19 -9.42 -11.95
CA GLN A 684 25.69 -9.34 -13.34
C GLN A 684 24.63 -8.83 -14.32
N SER A 685 23.35 -9.10 -14.05
CA SER A 685 22.24 -8.54 -14.83
C SER A 685 22.09 -7.06 -14.57
N GLU A 686 22.20 -6.63 -13.30
CA GLU A 686 22.23 -5.22 -12.91
C GLU A 686 23.43 -4.50 -13.52
N ASP A 687 24.63 -5.10 -13.52
CA ASP A 687 25.82 -4.54 -14.18
C ASP A 687 25.66 -4.44 -15.69
N LEU A 688 25.09 -5.46 -16.34
CA LEU A 688 24.83 -5.43 -17.78
C LEU A 688 23.80 -4.35 -18.14
N ILE A 689 22.77 -4.20 -17.32
CA ILE A 689 21.78 -3.12 -17.47
C ILE A 689 22.42 -1.76 -17.22
N ASN A 690 23.25 -1.60 -16.19
CA ASN A 690 23.98 -0.36 -15.91
C ASN A 690 24.93 -0.01 -17.07
N GLN A 691 25.61 -1.00 -17.66
CA GLN A 691 26.41 -0.79 -18.87
C GLN A 691 25.52 -0.32 -20.03
N TRP A 692 24.35 -0.93 -20.25
CA TRP A 692 23.41 -0.47 -21.29
C TRP A 692 22.88 0.94 -21.02
N ILE A 693 22.74 1.34 -19.76
CA ILE A 693 22.37 2.71 -19.34
C ILE A 693 23.53 3.68 -19.59
N GLU A 694 24.76 3.30 -19.26
CA GLU A 694 25.97 4.12 -19.48
C GLU A 694 26.26 4.32 -20.97
N GLU A 695 26.13 3.26 -21.77
CA GLU A 695 26.23 3.29 -23.23
C GLU A 695 24.98 3.90 -23.88
N ASN A 696 23.92 4.11 -23.10
CA ASN A 696 22.61 4.60 -23.49
C ASN A 696 22.02 3.86 -24.71
N LEU A 697 22.06 2.53 -24.67
CA LEU A 697 21.53 1.69 -25.75
C LEU A 697 20.06 2.00 -26.00
N THR A 698 19.69 1.95 -27.28
CA THR A 698 18.29 2.01 -27.69
C THR A 698 17.55 0.76 -27.24
N ILE A 699 16.25 0.88 -26.97
CA ILE A 699 15.44 -0.28 -26.57
C ILE A 699 15.44 -1.38 -27.66
N GLY A 700 15.53 -1.00 -28.94
CA GLY A 700 15.68 -1.95 -30.05
C GLY A 700 16.95 -2.80 -29.95
N GLU A 701 18.11 -2.17 -29.66
CA GLU A 701 19.39 -2.87 -29.44
C GLU A 701 19.30 -3.80 -28.22
N VAL A 702 18.65 -3.36 -27.15
CA VAL A 702 18.44 -4.20 -25.95
C VAL A 702 17.64 -5.47 -26.29
N TYR A 703 16.59 -5.36 -27.10
CA TYR A 703 15.84 -6.54 -27.54
C TYR A 703 16.64 -7.44 -28.48
N GLU A 704 17.45 -6.89 -29.40
CA GLU A 704 18.35 -7.68 -30.25
C GLU A 704 19.32 -8.50 -29.40
N ILE A 705 19.88 -7.86 -28.37
CA ILE A 705 20.76 -8.52 -27.42
C ILE A 705 20.01 -9.63 -26.66
N LEU A 706 18.80 -9.36 -26.14
CA LEU A 706 18.00 -10.38 -25.45
C LEU A 706 17.64 -11.57 -26.37
N GLN A 707 17.23 -11.31 -27.60
CA GLN A 707 16.90 -12.34 -28.59
C GLN A 707 18.13 -13.18 -28.97
N SER A 708 19.33 -12.57 -29.02
CA SER A 708 20.57 -13.31 -29.25
C SER A 708 20.85 -14.36 -28.17
N PHE A 709 20.34 -14.15 -26.96
CA PHE A 709 20.48 -15.10 -25.84
C PHE A 709 19.41 -16.20 -25.84
N CYS A 710 18.37 -16.11 -26.66
CA CYS A 710 17.27 -17.07 -26.66
C CYS A 710 17.61 -18.43 -27.31
N GLN A 711 18.79 -18.62 -27.91
CA GLN A 711 19.29 -19.90 -28.47
C GLN A 711 18.25 -20.61 -29.38
N ASN A 712 17.74 -19.90 -30.39
CA ASN A 712 16.69 -20.34 -31.34
C ASN A 712 15.25 -20.45 -30.78
N ARG A 713 15.00 -20.02 -29.54
CA ARG A 713 13.65 -19.87 -28.98
C ARG A 713 13.12 -18.46 -29.26
N ILE A 714 11.80 -18.32 -29.32
CA ILE A 714 11.14 -17.03 -29.53
C ILE A 714 10.94 -16.34 -28.18
N LEU A 715 11.39 -15.08 -28.07
CA LEU A 715 11.17 -14.25 -26.88
C LEU A 715 9.71 -13.79 -26.80
N VAL A 716 9.10 -13.90 -25.62
CA VAL A 716 7.75 -13.46 -25.33
C VAL A 716 7.80 -12.39 -24.24
N ASP A 717 7.61 -11.12 -24.59
CA ASP A 717 7.49 -10.06 -23.58
C ASP A 717 6.03 -9.87 -23.18
N LYS A 718 5.80 -9.87 -21.86
CA LYS A 718 4.50 -9.61 -21.25
C LYS A 718 4.67 -8.48 -20.25
N SER A 719 4.25 -7.28 -20.62
CA SER A 719 4.14 -6.12 -19.74
C SER A 719 2.75 -5.49 -19.92
N PRO A 720 1.82 -5.66 -18.95
CA PRO A 720 0.44 -5.21 -19.09
C PRO A 720 0.29 -3.70 -19.31
N THR A 721 1.29 -2.91 -18.92
CA THR A 721 1.27 -1.45 -19.09
C THR A 721 1.39 -1.01 -20.55
N TYR A 722 1.90 -1.86 -21.46
CA TYR A 722 2.11 -1.48 -22.86
C TYR A 722 0.82 -1.17 -23.61
N ALA A 723 -0.23 -1.97 -23.37
CA ALA A 723 -1.50 -1.83 -24.07
C ALA A 723 -2.17 -0.47 -23.79
N ASN A 724 -1.85 0.17 -22.65
CA ASN A 724 -2.41 1.45 -22.27
C ASN A 724 -1.87 2.63 -23.10
N SER A 725 -0.78 2.45 -23.87
CA SER A 725 -0.18 3.48 -24.72
C SER A 725 -0.18 3.04 -26.18
N LYS A 726 -0.90 3.77 -27.04
CA LYS A 726 -0.88 3.54 -28.49
C LYS A 726 0.53 3.65 -29.05
N GLU A 727 1.27 4.67 -28.61
CA GLU A 727 2.64 4.93 -29.07
C GLU A 727 3.55 3.72 -28.80
N THR A 728 3.45 3.10 -27.61
CA THR A 728 4.19 1.89 -27.28
C THR A 728 3.87 0.73 -28.25
N LEU A 729 2.60 0.55 -28.63
CA LEU A 729 2.20 -0.49 -29.59
C LEU A 729 2.76 -0.23 -30.99
N PHE A 730 2.65 1.01 -31.47
CA PHE A 730 3.20 1.40 -32.77
C PHE A 730 4.72 1.34 -32.82
N ASN A 731 5.39 1.68 -31.71
CA ASN A 731 6.84 1.57 -31.60
C ASN A 731 7.30 0.12 -31.66
N ALA A 732 6.52 -0.83 -31.13
CA ALA A 732 6.79 -2.25 -31.31
C ALA A 732 6.78 -2.65 -32.79
N GLU A 733 5.75 -2.28 -33.56
CA GLU A 733 5.66 -2.61 -35.00
C GLU A 733 6.74 -1.89 -35.83
N LYS A 734 7.10 -0.65 -35.45
CA LYS A 734 8.23 0.07 -36.05
C LYS A 734 9.57 -0.59 -35.79
N THR A 735 9.73 -1.32 -34.69
CA THR A 735 11.01 -1.90 -34.29
C THR A 735 11.17 -3.32 -34.84
N PHE A 736 10.09 -4.12 -34.84
CA PHE A 736 10.14 -5.55 -35.15
C PHE A 736 9.31 -5.91 -36.38
N SER A 737 9.98 -6.35 -37.45
CA SER A 737 9.30 -6.75 -38.69
C SER A 737 8.44 -8.01 -38.55
N GLN A 738 8.85 -8.93 -37.67
CA GLN A 738 8.23 -10.24 -37.46
C GLN A 738 7.57 -10.37 -36.08
N ALA A 739 7.15 -9.26 -35.47
CA ALA A 739 6.41 -9.32 -34.21
C ALA A 739 5.05 -10.01 -34.38
N LYS A 740 4.71 -10.85 -33.40
CA LYS A 740 3.38 -11.44 -33.20
C LYS A 740 2.81 -10.90 -31.90
N TYR A 741 1.51 -10.61 -31.86
CA TYR A 741 0.84 -10.00 -30.73
C TYR A 741 -0.25 -10.94 -30.22
N ILE A 742 -0.24 -11.25 -28.92
CA ILE A 742 -1.31 -11.98 -28.24
C ILE A 742 -2.09 -10.98 -27.40
N HIS A 743 -3.33 -10.71 -27.79
CA HIS A 743 -4.23 -9.83 -27.05
C HIS A 743 -5.04 -10.65 -26.05
N LEU A 744 -4.61 -10.65 -24.78
CA LEU A 744 -5.32 -11.33 -23.71
C LEU A 744 -6.38 -10.40 -23.10
N VAL A 745 -7.64 -10.79 -23.24
CA VAL A 745 -8.80 -10.07 -22.69
C VAL A 745 -9.42 -10.89 -21.57
N ARG A 746 -9.83 -10.21 -20.50
CA ARG A 746 -10.59 -10.76 -19.38
C ARG A 746 -11.83 -9.92 -19.11
N HIS A 747 -12.89 -10.54 -18.59
CA HIS A 747 -14.15 -9.86 -18.28
C HIS A 747 -13.92 -8.60 -17.40
N PRO A 748 -14.49 -7.43 -17.76
CA PRO A 748 -14.18 -6.15 -17.09
C PRO A 748 -14.51 -6.15 -15.59
N TYR A 749 -15.62 -6.78 -15.17
CA TYR A 749 -15.98 -6.87 -13.75
C TYR A 749 -14.90 -7.56 -12.90
N ALA A 750 -14.29 -8.64 -13.41
CA ALA A 750 -13.24 -9.35 -12.69
C ALA A 750 -11.95 -8.54 -12.61
N VAL A 751 -11.63 -7.76 -13.65
CA VAL A 751 -10.44 -6.91 -13.67
C VAL A 751 -10.60 -5.72 -12.74
N ILE A 752 -11.73 -5.02 -12.84
CA ILE A 752 -12.01 -3.79 -12.08
C ILE A 752 -12.08 -4.07 -10.57
N GLU A 753 -12.84 -5.10 -10.16
CA GLU A 753 -12.90 -5.52 -8.75
C GLU A 753 -11.51 -5.88 -8.23
N SER A 754 -10.77 -6.70 -8.98
CA SER A 754 -9.46 -7.15 -8.53
C SER A 754 -8.44 -6.01 -8.48
N PHE A 755 -8.59 -4.99 -9.33
CA PHE A 755 -7.72 -3.81 -9.33
C PHE A 755 -7.98 -2.95 -8.08
N ALA A 756 -9.25 -2.63 -7.82
CA ALA A 756 -9.67 -1.80 -6.70
C ALA A 756 -9.38 -2.46 -5.35
N ARG A 757 -9.74 -3.75 -5.18
CA ARG A 757 -9.49 -4.50 -3.94
C ARG A 757 -8.00 -4.57 -3.57
N MET A 758 -7.11 -4.57 -4.56
CA MET A 758 -5.67 -4.63 -4.35
C MET A 758 -5.00 -3.24 -4.23
N ARG A 759 -5.77 -2.15 -4.22
CA ARG A 759 -5.30 -0.75 -4.20
C ARG A 759 -4.21 -0.44 -5.23
N MET A 760 -4.35 -0.97 -6.45
CA MET A 760 -3.40 -0.75 -7.55
C MET A 760 -3.27 0.73 -7.95
N ASP A 761 -4.32 1.53 -7.71
CA ASP A 761 -4.35 2.98 -7.88
C ASP A 761 -3.25 3.69 -7.06
N LYS A 762 -3.03 3.29 -5.81
CA LYS A 762 -2.01 3.87 -4.93
C LYS A 762 -0.59 3.48 -5.38
N LEU A 763 -0.42 2.30 -5.99
CA LEU A 763 0.86 1.84 -6.56
C LEU A 763 1.22 2.60 -7.84
N LEU A 764 0.22 3.05 -8.60
CA LEU A 764 0.38 3.93 -9.76
C LEU A 764 0.50 5.42 -9.39
N ALA A 765 0.61 5.74 -8.09
CA ALA A 765 0.74 7.09 -7.55
C ALA A 765 -0.37 8.08 -7.99
N LEU A 766 -1.56 7.56 -8.34
CA LEU A 766 -2.71 8.39 -8.71
C LEU A 766 -3.40 8.88 -7.44
N LYS A 767 -3.26 10.16 -7.11
CA LYS A 767 -3.93 10.78 -5.96
C LYS A 767 -5.32 11.32 -6.37
N ASP A 768 -6.29 11.18 -5.48
CA ASP A 768 -7.62 11.80 -5.51
C ASP A 768 -8.64 11.34 -6.58
N ALA A 769 -8.48 10.16 -7.17
CA ALA A 769 -9.44 9.60 -8.15
C ALA A 769 -10.02 8.25 -7.70
N ASN A 770 -11.25 7.95 -8.14
CA ASN A 770 -11.96 6.73 -7.74
C ASN A 770 -11.25 5.48 -8.30
N PRO A 771 -10.85 4.50 -7.46
CA PRO A 771 -10.08 3.33 -7.91
C PRO A 771 -10.82 2.48 -8.93
N TYR A 772 -12.16 2.44 -8.89
CA TYR A 772 -12.98 1.70 -9.85
C TYR A 772 -13.01 2.39 -11.22
N GLU A 773 -13.08 3.72 -11.26
CA GLU A 773 -13.03 4.50 -12.52
C GLU A 773 -11.66 4.43 -13.17
N ILE A 774 -10.58 4.50 -12.37
CA ILE A 774 -9.21 4.30 -12.85
C ILE A 774 -9.07 2.91 -13.47
N ALA A 775 -9.52 1.88 -12.74
CA ALA A 775 -9.44 0.50 -13.21
C ALA A 775 -10.23 0.28 -14.51
N GLU A 776 -11.43 0.85 -14.58
CA GLU A 776 -12.24 0.80 -15.79
C GLU A 776 -11.56 1.49 -16.97
N ASN A 777 -11.06 2.72 -16.77
CA ASN A 777 -10.40 3.47 -17.83
C ASN A 777 -9.16 2.73 -18.34
N ILE A 778 -8.33 2.17 -17.44
CA ILE A 778 -7.17 1.36 -17.83
C ILE A 778 -7.61 0.12 -18.62
N TRP A 779 -8.68 -0.56 -18.21
CA TRP A 779 -9.22 -1.70 -18.94
C TRP A 779 -9.71 -1.29 -20.34
N TYR A 780 -10.48 -0.21 -20.44
CA TYR A 780 -11.01 0.30 -21.70
C TYR A 780 -9.88 0.74 -22.63
N GLN A 781 -8.99 1.63 -22.18
CA GLN A 781 -7.89 2.15 -22.99
C GLN A 781 -6.99 1.03 -23.51
N SER A 782 -6.60 0.09 -22.64
CA SER A 782 -5.74 -1.03 -23.03
C SER A 782 -6.34 -1.86 -24.16
N ASN A 783 -7.62 -2.20 -24.06
CA ASN A 783 -8.31 -3.02 -25.04
C ASN A 783 -8.68 -2.23 -26.31
N GLN A 784 -9.03 -0.96 -26.18
CA GLN A 784 -9.39 -0.09 -27.30
C GLN A 784 -8.16 0.23 -28.14
N ASN A 785 -7.02 0.56 -27.51
CA ASN A 785 -5.75 0.79 -28.20
C ASN A 785 -5.30 -0.45 -28.96
N THR A 786 -5.37 -1.63 -28.31
CA THR A 786 -5.02 -2.90 -28.97
C THR A 786 -5.95 -3.22 -30.15
N SER A 787 -7.25 -2.93 -30.01
CA SER A 787 -8.23 -3.12 -31.09
C SER A 787 -7.99 -2.17 -32.27
N LYS A 788 -7.66 -0.90 -32.01
CA LYS A 788 -7.26 0.07 -33.05
C LYS A 788 -5.96 -0.36 -33.73
N PHE A 789 -4.97 -0.77 -32.95
CA PHE A 789 -3.68 -1.28 -33.44
C PHE A 789 -3.87 -2.50 -34.37
N HIS A 790 -4.78 -3.41 -34.04
CA HIS A 790 -5.10 -4.54 -34.92
C HIS A 790 -5.63 -4.12 -36.30
N GLN A 791 -6.35 -2.99 -36.40
CA GLN A 791 -6.93 -2.53 -37.69
C GLN A 791 -5.87 -2.02 -38.67
N VAL A 792 -4.69 -1.64 -38.18
CA VAL A 792 -3.63 -0.98 -38.96
C VAL A 792 -2.44 -1.88 -39.25
N ILE A 793 -2.29 -3.00 -38.54
CA ILE A 793 -1.27 -4.03 -38.81
C ILE A 793 -1.86 -5.20 -39.62
N ASP A 794 -1.01 -6.09 -40.11
CA ASP A 794 -1.47 -7.28 -40.84
C ASP A 794 -2.29 -8.22 -39.93
N ASN A 795 -3.46 -8.66 -40.38
CA ASN A 795 -4.39 -9.52 -39.62
C ASN A 795 -3.78 -10.85 -39.13
N ASN A 796 -2.67 -11.30 -39.73
CA ASN A 796 -1.96 -12.53 -39.32
C ASN A 796 -0.92 -12.28 -38.21
N LYS A 797 -0.78 -11.05 -37.73
CA LYS A 797 0.15 -10.66 -36.66
C LYS A 797 -0.48 -10.56 -35.28
N LEU A 798 -1.80 -10.58 -35.14
CA LEU A 798 -2.46 -10.48 -33.83
C LEU A 798 -3.49 -11.60 -33.60
N LEU A 799 -3.42 -12.26 -32.44
CA LEU A 799 -4.39 -13.25 -31.98
C LEU A 799 -5.04 -12.77 -30.68
N THR A 800 -6.38 -12.72 -30.65
CA THR A 800 -7.13 -12.45 -29.43
C THR A 800 -7.38 -13.73 -28.65
N VAL A 801 -7.04 -13.73 -27.36
CA VAL A 801 -7.22 -14.85 -26.42
C VAL A 801 -8.15 -14.38 -25.30
N VAL A 802 -9.22 -15.14 -25.05
CA VAL A 802 -10.19 -14.87 -23.98
C VAL A 802 -9.76 -15.65 -22.73
N TYR A 803 -9.51 -14.95 -21.62
CA TYR A 803 -9.04 -15.55 -20.37
C TYR A 803 -9.99 -16.65 -19.85
N GLU A 804 -11.30 -16.44 -19.97
CA GLU A 804 -12.33 -17.38 -19.54
C GLU A 804 -12.25 -18.70 -20.33
N ASN A 805 -11.93 -18.66 -21.63
CA ASN A 805 -11.67 -19.85 -22.44
C ASN A 805 -10.33 -20.50 -22.04
N LEU A 806 -9.31 -19.68 -21.77
CA LEU A 806 -7.99 -20.16 -21.37
C LEU A 806 -8.04 -21.01 -20.09
N VAL A 807 -8.93 -20.68 -19.13
CA VAL A 807 -9.06 -21.46 -17.88
C VAL A 807 -10.12 -22.55 -17.92
N THR A 808 -11.07 -22.51 -18.87
CA THR A 808 -12.12 -23.54 -19.02
C THR A 808 -11.75 -24.63 -20.03
N ASN A 809 -11.07 -24.27 -21.11
CA ASN A 809 -10.57 -25.18 -22.14
C ASN A 809 -9.13 -24.82 -22.56
N PRO A 810 -8.16 -24.93 -21.63
CA PRO A 810 -6.78 -24.52 -21.84
C PRO A 810 -6.12 -25.19 -23.05
N GLU A 811 -6.36 -26.49 -23.28
CA GLU A 811 -5.72 -27.24 -24.37
C GLU A 811 -6.08 -26.67 -25.74
N LYS A 812 -7.37 -26.39 -25.98
CA LYS A 812 -7.82 -25.82 -27.25
C LYS A 812 -7.24 -24.43 -27.49
N GLU A 813 -7.24 -23.55 -26.48
CA GLU A 813 -6.71 -22.20 -26.64
C GLU A 813 -5.18 -22.20 -26.80
N LEU A 814 -4.47 -23.06 -26.09
CA LEU A 814 -3.02 -23.19 -26.23
C LEU A 814 -2.62 -23.80 -27.59
N GLN A 815 -3.40 -24.73 -28.14
CA GLN A 815 -3.23 -25.20 -29.52
C GLN A 815 -3.43 -24.07 -30.54
N ASN A 816 -4.44 -23.22 -30.35
CA ASN A 816 -4.63 -22.05 -31.21
C ASN A 816 -3.45 -21.08 -31.15
N ILE A 817 -2.90 -20.83 -29.96
CA ILE A 817 -1.71 -19.99 -29.79
C ILE A 817 -0.50 -20.62 -30.47
N CYS A 818 -0.26 -21.93 -30.31
CA CYS A 818 0.87 -22.61 -30.96
C CYS A 818 0.77 -22.54 -32.50
N ASN A 819 -0.42 -22.78 -33.06
CA ASN A 819 -0.67 -22.65 -34.49
C ASN A 819 -0.42 -21.22 -35.01
N PHE A 820 -0.82 -20.20 -34.25
CA PHE A 820 -0.61 -18.80 -34.60
C PHE A 820 0.87 -18.37 -34.54
N LEU A 821 1.61 -18.94 -33.58
CA LEU A 821 3.05 -18.77 -33.42
C LEU A 821 3.88 -19.67 -34.34
N GLU A 822 3.24 -20.54 -35.12
CA GLU A 822 3.88 -21.49 -36.04
C GLU A 822 4.85 -22.45 -35.33
N ILE A 823 4.47 -22.91 -34.14
CA ILE A 823 5.18 -23.90 -33.31
C ILE A 823 4.32 -25.13 -33.04
N ASP A 824 4.95 -26.27 -32.77
CA ASP A 824 4.22 -27.49 -32.39
C ASP A 824 3.57 -27.34 -31.02
N PHE A 825 2.46 -28.04 -30.76
CA PHE A 825 1.84 -28.03 -29.44
C PHE A 825 2.57 -28.97 -28.46
N ASP A 826 3.01 -28.44 -27.32
CA ASP A 826 3.58 -29.23 -26.22
C ASP A 826 2.61 -29.32 -25.03
N LYS A 827 2.50 -30.52 -24.43
CA LYS A 827 1.63 -30.75 -23.26
C LYS A 827 2.11 -30.04 -22.00
N SER A 828 3.38 -29.64 -21.90
CA SER A 828 3.92 -28.89 -20.76
C SER A 828 3.18 -27.58 -20.50
N LEU A 829 2.59 -26.98 -21.56
CA LEU A 829 1.76 -25.78 -21.54
C LEU A 829 0.56 -25.90 -20.58
N LEU A 830 0.05 -27.13 -20.38
CA LEU A 830 -1.11 -27.40 -19.51
C LEU A 830 -0.78 -27.47 -18.03
N ASN A 831 0.51 -27.47 -17.67
CA ASN A 831 0.97 -27.66 -16.29
C ASN A 831 1.67 -26.41 -15.72
N PRO A 832 1.05 -25.21 -15.70
CA PRO A 832 1.71 -23.94 -15.34
C PRO A 832 2.35 -23.88 -13.95
N TYR A 833 2.01 -24.81 -13.05
CA TYR A 833 2.52 -24.87 -11.68
C TYR A 833 3.68 -25.86 -11.50
N GLU A 834 4.06 -26.61 -12.54
CA GLU A 834 5.16 -27.58 -12.47
C GLU A 834 6.50 -26.97 -12.87
N GLY A 835 7.46 -26.93 -11.93
CA GLY A 835 8.83 -26.44 -12.15
C GLY A 835 9.00 -24.94 -11.88
N GLU A 836 10.25 -24.49 -11.90
CA GLU A 836 10.58 -23.08 -11.73
C GLU A 836 10.40 -22.33 -13.06
N ARG A 837 9.33 -21.52 -13.16
CA ARG A 837 8.95 -20.79 -14.39
C ARG A 837 9.08 -19.27 -14.24
N MET A 838 10.09 -18.85 -13.48
CA MET A 838 10.40 -17.46 -13.09
C MET A 838 9.16 -16.71 -12.52
N THR A 839 8.42 -17.37 -11.61
CA THR A 839 7.26 -16.81 -10.88
C THR A 839 7.61 -16.28 -9.49
N GLY A 840 8.82 -16.51 -9.00
CA GLY A 840 9.33 -15.94 -7.76
C GLY A 840 9.74 -14.47 -7.93
N GLY A 841 9.50 -13.65 -6.90
CA GLY A 841 10.02 -12.28 -6.82
C GLY A 841 11.55 -12.25 -6.68
N LEU A 842 12.19 -11.18 -7.13
CA LEU A 842 13.63 -10.96 -7.00
C LEU A 842 14.07 -10.73 -5.54
N TYR A 843 13.14 -10.26 -4.71
CA TYR A 843 13.26 -10.00 -3.27
C TYR A 843 11.99 -10.47 -2.52
N GLN A 844 12.08 -10.66 -1.20
CA GLN A 844 10.96 -11.10 -0.34
C GLN A 844 9.77 -10.11 -0.30
N GLN A 845 10.00 -8.87 -0.73
CA GLN A 845 9.01 -7.78 -0.82
C GLN A 845 8.67 -7.39 -2.27
N SER A 846 9.23 -8.10 -3.26
CA SER A 846 8.92 -7.85 -4.67
C SER A 846 7.43 -8.04 -4.89
N MET A 847 6.71 -6.93 -5.02
CA MET A 847 5.32 -6.97 -5.45
C MET A 847 5.32 -7.26 -6.94
N SER A 848 5.02 -8.50 -7.31
CA SER A 848 4.66 -8.81 -8.70
C SER A 848 3.39 -8.02 -9.04
N VAL A 849 3.45 -7.23 -10.11
CA VAL A 849 2.26 -6.58 -10.71
C VAL A 849 1.22 -7.63 -11.19
N GLY A 850 1.67 -8.89 -11.31
CA GLY A 850 0.89 -10.08 -11.64
C GLY A 850 -0.03 -10.60 -10.53
N ASP A 851 -0.48 -11.85 -10.64
CA ASP A 851 -1.41 -12.45 -9.67
C ASP A 851 -0.71 -12.79 -8.33
N PRO A 852 -1.00 -12.09 -7.20
CA PRO A 852 -0.38 -12.36 -5.89
C PRO A 852 -0.80 -13.73 -5.31
N ASN A 853 -1.91 -14.28 -5.80
CA ASN A 853 -2.40 -15.61 -5.41
C ASN A 853 -1.90 -16.71 -6.36
N PHE A 854 -0.97 -16.42 -7.28
CA PHE A 854 -0.49 -17.41 -8.23
C PHE A 854 0.11 -18.64 -7.52
N ASN A 855 0.90 -18.41 -6.46
CA ASN A 855 1.59 -19.46 -5.71
C ASN A 855 0.69 -20.21 -4.71
N THR A 856 -0.56 -19.78 -4.51
CA THR A 856 -1.52 -20.49 -3.64
C THR A 856 -2.32 -21.55 -4.38
N ARG A 857 -2.17 -21.63 -5.71
CA ARG A 857 -2.85 -22.61 -6.57
C ARG A 857 -1.87 -23.67 -7.07
N ASN A 858 -2.37 -24.89 -7.26
CA ASN A 858 -1.62 -26.03 -7.80
C ASN A 858 -2.21 -26.60 -9.10
N LYS A 859 -3.30 -26.02 -9.60
CA LYS A 859 -3.97 -26.39 -10.85
C LYS A 859 -4.68 -25.18 -11.45
N ILE A 860 -4.91 -25.22 -12.76
CA ILE A 860 -5.68 -24.18 -13.46
C ILE A 860 -7.11 -24.20 -12.90
N ASP A 861 -7.53 -23.07 -12.34
CA ASP A 861 -8.83 -22.97 -11.68
C ASP A 861 -9.89 -22.50 -12.68
N SER A 862 -10.68 -23.44 -13.16
CA SER A 862 -11.77 -23.17 -14.10
C SER A 862 -12.90 -22.32 -13.48
N SER A 863 -13.01 -22.24 -12.15
CA SER A 863 -14.04 -21.42 -11.49
C SER A 863 -13.80 -19.92 -11.68
N LEU A 864 -12.56 -19.51 -11.98
CA LEU A 864 -12.23 -18.11 -12.27
C LEU A 864 -12.92 -17.58 -13.52
N ALA A 865 -13.39 -18.45 -14.42
CA ALA A 865 -14.15 -18.05 -15.61
C ALA A 865 -15.56 -17.55 -15.30
N THR A 866 -16.13 -17.93 -14.15
CA THR A 866 -17.48 -17.53 -13.75
C THR A 866 -17.50 -16.60 -12.53
N GLN A 867 -16.35 -16.36 -11.90
CA GLN A 867 -16.23 -15.50 -10.71
C GLN A 867 -16.86 -14.11 -10.91
N TRP A 868 -16.74 -13.54 -12.11
CA TRP A 868 -17.31 -12.23 -12.45
C TRP A 868 -18.84 -12.17 -12.32
N GLN A 869 -19.55 -13.30 -12.42
CA GLN A 869 -21.01 -13.36 -12.35
C GLN A 869 -21.54 -12.97 -10.96
N ASN A 870 -20.72 -13.12 -9.93
CA ASN A 870 -21.07 -12.79 -8.54
C ASN A 870 -20.55 -11.41 -8.11
N ILE A 871 -19.83 -10.71 -8.99
CA ILE A 871 -19.24 -9.40 -8.68
C ILE A 871 -20.29 -8.31 -8.90
N LYS A 872 -20.46 -7.45 -7.90
CA LYS A 872 -21.19 -6.18 -8.03
C LYS A 872 -20.19 -5.04 -7.91
N LEU A 873 -20.08 -4.24 -8.97
CA LEU A 873 -19.25 -3.04 -8.94
C LEU A 873 -20.03 -1.88 -8.31
N PRO A 874 -19.39 -0.99 -7.53
CA PRO A 874 -20.05 0.17 -6.93
C PRO A 874 -20.37 1.29 -7.92
N ILE A 875 -19.89 1.17 -9.16
CA ILE A 875 -20.10 2.13 -10.26
C ILE A 875 -20.46 1.33 -11.50
N LEU A 876 -21.37 1.85 -12.31
CA LEU A 876 -21.67 1.29 -13.62
C LEU A 876 -20.46 1.43 -14.54
N LEU A 877 -20.31 0.45 -15.43
CA LEU A 877 -19.40 0.61 -16.55
C LEU A 877 -19.90 1.72 -17.50
N ASN A 878 -18.97 2.54 -17.95
CA ASN A 878 -19.10 3.46 -19.06
C ASN A 878 -19.65 2.73 -20.30
N PRO A 879 -20.60 3.33 -21.04
CA PRO A 879 -21.14 2.73 -22.27
C PRO A 879 -20.08 2.33 -23.29
N LEU A 880 -18.95 3.05 -23.38
CA LEU A 880 -17.85 2.69 -24.28
C LEU A 880 -17.16 1.39 -23.85
N THR A 881 -16.99 1.18 -22.55
CA THR A 881 -16.50 -0.09 -21.97
C THR A 881 -17.46 -1.22 -22.26
N ILE A 882 -18.78 -0.99 -22.12
CA ILE A 882 -19.83 -1.98 -22.42
C ILE A 882 -19.77 -2.39 -23.89
N GLN A 883 -19.79 -1.44 -24.82
CA GLN A 883 -19.71 -1.69 -26.25
C GLN A 883 -18.42 -2.44 -26.64
N LEU A 884 -17.30 -2.12 -26.00
CA LEU A 884 -16.04 -2.81 -26.24
C LEU A 884 -16.05 -4.25 -25.69
N ALA A 885 -16.62 -4.47 -24.50
CA ALA A 885 -16.78 -5.81 -23.92
C ALA A 885 -17.69 -6.71 -24.78
N GLU A 886 -18.77 -6.15 -25.34
CA GLU A 886 -19.66 -6.87 -26.27
C GLU A 886 -18.94 -7.32 -27.53
N LYS A 887 -17.99 -6.54 -28.05
CA LYS A 887 -17.14 -6.95 -29.20
C LYS A 887 -16.27 -8.18 -28.90
N PHE A 888 -15.92 -8.40 -27.63
CA PHE A 888 -15.22 -9.63 -27.19
C PHE A 888 -16.19 -10.76 -26.82
N ASN A 889 -17.49 -10.60 -27.07
CA ASN A 889 -18.56 -11.53 -26.72
C ASN A 889 -18.74 -11.74 -25.20
N TYR A 890 -18.42 -10.73 -24.38
CA TYR A 890 -18.76 -10.76 -22.96
C TYR A 890 -20.22 -10.39 -22.72
N ASN A 891 -20.94 -11.29 -22.04
CA ASN A 891 -22.28 -11.00 -21.53
C ASN A 891 -22.15 -10.22 -20.22
N LEU A 892 -22.30 -8.90 -20.28
CA LEU A 892 -22.33 -8.07 -19.08
C LEU A 892 -23.68 -8.24 -18.37
N PRO A 893 -23.71 -8.26 -17.02
CA PRO A 893 -24.97 -8.15 -16.32
C PRO A 893 -25.59 -6.81 -16.73
N GLN A 894 -26.67 -6.87 -17.52
CA GLN A 894 -27.42 -5.69 -17.92
C GLN A 894 -28.10 -5.11 -16.68
N GLU A 895 -27.36 -4.35 -15.89
CA GLU A 895 -27.99 -3.34 -15.06
C GLU A 895 -28.29 -2.17 -15.99
N SER A 896 -29.44 -2.25 -16.66
CA SER A 896 -30.12 -1.04 -17.10
C SER A 896 -30.46 -0.25 -15.84
N GLN A 897 -29.49 0.49 -15.29
CA GLN A 897 -29.73 1.48 -14.28
C GLN A 897 -30.60 2.54 -14.95
N LEU A 898 -31.89 2.42 -14.69
CA LEU A 898 -32.79 3.56 -14.75
C LEU A 898 -32.24 4.54 -13.73
N PHE A 899 -31.56 5.59 -14.20
CA PHE A 899 -31.30 6.74 -13.36
C PHE A 899 -32.67 7.30 -12.99
N GLU A 900 -33.10 7.03 -11.76
CA GLU A 900 -34.34 7.59 -11.25
C GLU A 900 -34.18 9.10 -11.10
N VAL A 901 -35.26 9.80 -11.38
CA VAL A 901 -35.33 11.25 -11.25
C VAL A 901 -35.31 11.65 -9.78
N GLU A 902 -34.35 12.47 -9.38
CA GLU A 902 -34.38 13.17 -8.10
C GLU A 902 -35.00 14.55 -8.29
N GLU A 903 -36.16 14.78 -7.65
CA GLU A 903 -36.80 16.09 -7.59
C GLU A 903 -36.37 16.85 -6.33
N SER A 904 -35.88 18.07 -6.51
CA SER A 904 -35.52 18.97 -5.42
C SER A 904 -36.07 20.37 -5.65
N TYR A 905 -36.04 21.21 -4.62
CA TYR A 905 -36.47 22.61 -4.71
C TYR A 905 -35.28 23.52 -4.42
N VAL A 906 -34.97 24.41 -5.36
CA VAL A 906 -33.93 25.42 -5.22
C VAL A 906 -34.59 26.77 -5.10
N LYS A 907 -34.31 27.47 -4.00
CA LYS A 907 -34.82 28.82 -3.79
C LYS A 907 -33.97 29.82 -4.57
N ILE A 908 -34.54 30.42 -5.61
CA ILE A 908 -33.89 31.47 -6.40
C ILE A 908 -34.82 32.67 -6.50
N ARG A 909 -34.30 33.87 -6.23
CA ARG A 909 -35.05 35.14 -6.37
C ARG A 909 -36.45 35.11 -5.73
N ASP A 910 -36.52 34.59 -4.51
CA ASP A 910 -37.74 34.41 -3.69
C ASP A 910 -38.78 33.43 -4.24
N LEU A 911 -38.42 32.61 -5.22
CA LEU A 911 -39.25 31.52 -5.74
C LEU A 911 -38.61 30.16 -5.46
N ASP A 912 -39.42 29.19 -5.06
CA ASP A 912 -39.02 27.78 -5.00
C ASP A 912 -39.17 27.16 -6.39
N ILE A 913 -38.03 26.85 -7.01
CA ILE A 913 -37.95 26.26 -8.34
C ILE A 913 -37.71 24.76 -8.20
N CYS A 914 -38.60 23.96 -8.79
CA CYS A 914 -38.45 22.53 -8.84
C CYS A 914 -37.37 22.16 -9.87
N VAL A 915 -36.44 21.30 -9.48
CA VAL A 915 -35.34 20.84 -10.33
C VAL A 915 -35.36 19.33 -10.36
N CYS A 916 -35.45 18.76 -11.56
CA CYS A 916 -35.29 17.34 -11.81
C CYS A 916 -33.82 17.05 -12.15
N THR A 917 -33.23 16.05 -11.49
CA THR A 917 -31.83 15.69 -11.67
C THR A 917 -31.66 14.20 -11.93
N TRP A 918 -30.68 13.86 -12.76
CA TRP A 918 -30.31 12.49 -13.13
C TRP A 918 -28.80 12.34 -13.21
N GLY A 919 -28.27 11.16 -12.89
CA GLY A 919 -26.84 10.87 -12.96
C GLY A 919 -26.03 11.35 -11.75
N ASN A 920 -24.71 11.14 -11.79
CA ASN A 920 -23.81 11.42 -10.67
C ASN A 920 -23.44 12.92 -10.63
N LYS A 921 -23.61 13.58 -9.48
CA LYS A 921 -23.33 15.03 -9.25
C LYS A 921 -21.91 15.49 -9.60
N ASN A 922 -20.97 14.56 -9.70
CA ASN A 922 -19.55 14.84 -9.97
C ASN A 922 -19.19 14.79 -11.46
N ASN A 923 -20.12 14.33 -12.29
CA ASN A 923 -19.96 14.31 -13.74
C ASN A 923 -20.08 15.72 -14.33
N PRO A 924 -19.58 15.94 -15.57
CA PRO A 924 -19.84 17.16 -16.33
C PRO A 924 -21.33 17.51 -16.32
N ILE A 925 -21.64 18.77 -16.05
CA ILE A 925 -23.02 19.21 -15.89
C ILE A 925 -23.64 19.46 -17.27
N MET A 926 -24.83 18.90 -17.46
CA MET A 926 -25.73 19.18 -18.58
C MET A 926 -27.00 19.85 -18.06
N PHE A 927 -27.16 21.14 -18.34
CA PHE A 927 -28.42 21.84 -18.11
C PHE A 927 -29.36 21.66 -19.29
N ILE A 928 -30.60 21.27 -19.02
CA ILE A 928 -31.66 21.11 -20.02
C ILE A 928 -32.79 22.11 -19.74
N ILE A 929 -33.00 23.03 -20.67
CA ILE A 929 -34.05 24.05 -20.59
C ILE A 929 -35.17 23.70 -21.54
N HIS A 930 -36.31 23.33 -20.97
CA HIS A 930 -37.49 22.86 -21.69
C HIS A 930 -38.23 24.00 -22.44
N GLY A 931 -39.18 23.60 -23.30
CA GLY A 931 -40.02 24.53 -24.08
C GLY A 931 -41.12 25.22 -23.26
N ILE A 932 -41.90 26.10 -23.89
CA ILE A 932 -43.05 26.75 -23.23
C ILE A 932 -44.15 25.71 -22.96
N LEU A 933 -44.79 25.79 -21.78
CA LEU A 933 -45.79 24.81 -21.31
C LEU A 933 -45.28 23.36 -21.17
N ASP A 934 -43.96 23.19 -21.14
CA ASP A 934 -43.30 21.92 -20.87
C ASP A 934 -42.79 21.87 -19.41
N GLN A 935 -42.10 20.80 -19.02
CA GLN A 935 -41.54 20.58 -17.69
C GLN A 935 -40.21 19.82 -17.74
N GLY A 936 -39.37 19.96 -16.73
CA GLY A 936 -38.07 19.29 -16.64
C GLY A 936 -38.19 17.76 -16.77
N MET A 937 -39.23 17.18 -16.15
CA MET A 937 -39.51 15.73 -16.22
C MET A 937 -39.75 15.20 -17.64
N ALA A 938 -40.21 16.04 -18.59
CA ALA A 938 -40.44 15.60 -19.97
C ALA A 938 -39.15 15.08 -20.64
N TRP A 939 -37.99 15.50 -20.12
CA TRP A 939 -36.69 15.14 -20.63
C TRP A 939 -36.15 13.84 -20.04
N GLU A 940 -36.89 13.13 -19.18
CA GLU A 940 -36.42 11.91 -18.49
C GLU A 940 -35.76 10.90 -19.43
N LYS A 941 -36.35 10.60 -20.59
CA LYS A 941 -35.78 9.65 -21.56
C LYS A 941 -34.44 10.11 -22.14
N VAL A 942 -34.30 11.41 -22.44
CA VAL A 942 -33.03 11.99 -22.91
C VAL A 942 -32.02 12.07 -21.75
N ALA A 943 -32.47 12.50 -20.58
CA ALA A 943 -31.66 12.68 -19.38
C ALA A 943 -31.09 11.36 -18.87
N GLN A 944 -31.85 10.26 -18.91
CA GLN A 944 -31.36 8.93 -18.57
C GLN A 944 -30.23 8.48 -19.50
N LYS A 945 -30.37 8.72 -20.82
CA LYS A 945 -29.32 8.39 -21.80
C LYS A 945 -28.09 9.28 -21.65
N LEU A 946 -28.27 10.56 -21.31
CA LEU A 946 -27.16 11.47 -21.03
C LEU A 946 -26.47 11.13 -19.70
N ALA A 947 -27.21 10.73 -18.67
CA ALA A 947 -26.67 10.23 -17.42
C ALA A 947 -25.87 8.94 -17.64
N GLN A 948 -26.37 8.02 -18.49
CA GLN A 948 -25.63 6.85 -18.94
C GLN A 948 -24.34 7.22 -19.68
N LYS A 949 -24.37 8.28 -20.50
CA LYS A 949 -23.19 8.84 -21.17
C LYS A 949 -22.21 9.56 -20.23
N GLY A 950 -22.48 9.61 -18.92
CA GLY A 950 -21.59 10.23 -17.95
C GLY A 950 -21.84 11.73 -17.74
N TYR A 951 -23.05 12.24 -17.94
CA TYR A 951 -23.44 13.59 -17.54
C TYR A 951 -24.15 13.62 -16.18
N TYR A 952 -23.99 14.72 -15.43
CA TYR A 952 -24.96 15.12 -14.40
C TYR A 952 -26.02 15.99 -15.05
N VAL A 953 -27.23 15.47 -15.23
CA VAL A 953 -28.28 16.16 -15.97
C VAL A 953 -29.18 16.92 -15.01
N ILE A 954 -29.39 18.20 -15.28
CA ILE A 954 -30.21 19.11 -14.48
C ILE A 954 -31.27 19.74 -15.39
N ALA A 955 -32.54 19.41 -15.17
CA ALA A 955 -33.67 20.00 -15.89
C ALA A 955 -34.60 20.71 -14.90
N PRO A 956 -34.53 22.04 -14.76
CA PRO A 956 -35.47 22.80 -13.94
C PRO A 956 -36.84 22.88 -14.60
N ASP A 957 -37.91 22.82 -13.79
CA ASP A 957 -39.19 23.39 -14.19
C ASP A 957 -39.02 24.92 -14.17
N LEU A 958 -39.19 25.58 -15.31
CA LEU A 958 -39.10 27.03 -15.39
C LEU A 958 -40.16 27.69 -14.49
N ARG A 959 -39.91 28.93 -14.04
CA ARG A 959 -40.92 29.69 -13.26
C ARG A 959 -42.28 29.64 -13.96
N GLY A 960 -43.34 29.44 -13.18
CA GLY A 960 -44.69 29.30 -13.73
C GLY A 960 -45.00 27.96 -14.42
N HIS A 961 -44.04 27.04 -14.55
CA HIS A 961 -44.21 25.72 -15.18
C HIS A 961 -44.09 24.59 -14.15
N GLY A 962 -44.66 23.43 -14.49
CA GLY A 962 -44.55 22.21 -13.69
C GLY A 962 -44.86 22.43 -12.21
N LYS A 963 -43.94 22.01 -11.34
CA LYS A 963 -44.04 22.19 -9.88
C LYS A 963 -43.32 23.44 -9.36
N SER A 964 -42.74 24.27 -10.24
CA SER A 964 -42.09 25.51 -9.83
C SER A 964 -43.10 26.57 -9.44
N GLN A 965 -42.72 27.43 -8.48
CA GLN A 965 -43.58 28.53 -8.08
C GLN A 965 -43.84 29.51 -9.24
N HIS A 966 -45.03 30.08 -9.20
CA HIS A 966 -45.47 31.11 -10.15
C HIS A 966 -45.04 32.49 -9.65
N ASN A 967 -45.00 33.47 -10.55
CA ASN A 967 -45.04 34.85 -10.09
C ASN A 967 -46.33 35.09 -9.28
N GLY A 968 -46.34 36.13 -8.43
CA GLY A 968 -47.53 36.53 -7.68
C GLY A 968 -48.78 36.67 -8.59
N MET A 969 -49.96 36.44 -8.03
CA MET A 969 -51.21 36.43 -8.79
C MET A 969 -51.38 37.72 -9.63
N GLY A 970 -51.54 37.58 -10.95
CA GLY A 970 -51.68 38.71 -11.90
C GLY A 970 -50.38 39.28 -12.47
N CYS A 971 -49.21 38.73 -12.10
CA CYS A 971 -47.93 39.19 -12.65
C CYS A 971 -47.60 38.51 -14.00
N ALA A 972 -47.17 39.31 -14.98
CA ALA A 972 -46.63 38.82 -16.25
C ALA A 972 -45.26 38.14 -16.07
N TYR A 973 -44.82 37.38 -17.08
CA TYR A 973 -43.48 36.81 -17.16
C TYR A 973 -42.63 37.57 -18.18
N ASN A 974 -41.39 37.92 -17.83
CA ASN A 974 -40.44 38.51 -18.77
C ASN A 974 -39.39 37.49 -19.19
N LEU A 975 -38.93 37.58 -20.43
CA LEU A 975 -37.88 36.69 -20.94
C LEU A 975 -36.59 36.77 -20.10
N LEU A 976 -36.20 37.97 -19.68
CA LEU A 976 -35.03 38.18 -18.82
C LEU A 976 -35.18 37.55 -17.43
N ASP A 977 -36.42 37.36 -16.94
CA ASP A 977 -36.61 36.67 -15.67
C ASP A 977 -36.18 35.21 -15.76
N PHE A 978 -36.48 34.53 -16.87
CA PHE A 978 -36.02 33.15 -17.11
C PHE A 978 -34.50 33.06 -17.30
N VAL A 979 -33.89 34.04 -17.96
CA VAL A 979 -32.42 34.08 -18.15
C VAL A 979 -31.71 34.31 -16.81
N ALA A 980 -32.23 35.22 -15.98
CA ALA A 980 -31.67 35.46 -14.65
C ALA A 980 -31.86 34.27 -13.70
N ASP A 981 -32.97 33.53 -13.83
CA ASP A 981 -33.16 32.27 -13.10
C ASP A 981 -32.16 31.22 -13.50
N LEU A 982 -31.92 31.08 -14.81
CA LEU A 982 -30.90 30.20 -15.33
C LEU A 982 -29.50 30.57 -14.80
N ASP A 983 -29.17 31.86 -14.73
CA ASP A 983 -27.89 32.31 -14.14
C ASP A 983 -27.77 31.93 -12.67
N CYS A 984 -28.83 32.14 -11.88
CA CYS A 984 -28.86 31.73 -10.47
C CYS A 984 -28.72 30.22 -10.31
N LEU A 985 -29.41 29.42 -11.12
CA LEU A 985 -29.35 27.95 -11.09
C LEU A 985 -27.97 27.45 -11.50
N ILE A 986 -27.40 27.96 -12.59
CA ILE A 986 -26.05 27.59 -13.03
C ILE A 986 -25.03 27.94 -11.94
N ASN A 987 -25.11 29.10 -11.30
CA ASN A 987 -24.20 29.45 -10.21
C ASN A 987 -24.44 28.60 -8.94
N HIS A 988 -25.68 28.17 -8.68
CA HIS A 988 -26.00 27.27 -7.56
C HIS A 988 -25.35 25.89 -7.74
N PHE A 989 -25.45 25.30 -8.94
CA PHE A 989 -24.92 23.97 -9.23
C PHE A 989 -23.45 23.98 -9.71
N SER A 990 -22.96 25.10 -10.23
CA SER A 990 -21.62 25.25 -10.82
C SER A 990 -21.06 26.67 -10.67
N ALA A 991 -20.59 27.00 -9.47
CA ALA A 991 -20.05 28.34 -9.16
C ALA A 991 -18.76 28.69 -9.93
N GLU A 992 -17.90 27.71 -10.21
CA GLU A 992 -16.56 27.94 -10.78
C GLU A 992 -16.37 27.28 -12.15
N ASN A 993 -17.06 26.18 -12.43
CA ASN A 993 -16.86 25.39 -13.64
C ASN A 993 -17.84 25.77 -14.76
N LYS A 994 -17.42 25.54 -16.00
CA LYS A 994 -18.30 25.63 -17.16
C LYS A 994 -19.29 24.47 -17.20
N VAL A 995 -20.44 24.71 -17.84
CA VAL A 995 -21.51 23.72 -18.00
C VAL A 995 -21.86 23.52 -19.48
N ASN A 996 -22.41 22.36 -19.81
CA ASN A 996 -23.05 22.12 -21.10
C ASN A 996 -24.51 22.56 -20.99
N LEU A 997 -25.01 23.25 -22.01
CA LEU A 997 -26.34 23.83 -21.99
C LEU A 997 -27.14 23.37 -23.21
N LEU A 998 -28.28 22.75 -22.97
CA LEU A 998 -29.25 22.37 -23.98
C LEU A 998 -30.53 23.18 -23.80
N GLY A 999 -31.06 23.74 -24.88
CA GLY A 999 -32.35 24.43 -24.87
C GLY A 999 -33.24 23.96 -26.01
N HIS A 1000 -34.51 23.69 -25.71
CA HIS A 1000 -35.53 23.30 -26.70
C HIS A 1000 -36.58 24.39 -26.91
N SER A 1001 -36.93 24.69 -28.17
CA SER A 1001 -38.00 25.64 -28.50
C SER A 1001 -37.86 26.96 -27.73
N PHE A 1002 -38.75 27.31 -26.80
CA PHE A 1002 -38.59 28.48 -25.93
C PHE A 1002 -37.30 28.47 -25.08
N GLY A 1003 -36.93 27.31 -24.53
CA GLY A 1003 -35.68 27.11 -23.79
C GLY A 1003 -34.44 27.35 -24.64
N SER A 1004 -34.50 27.10 -25.95
CA SER A 1004 -33.41 27.44 -26.88
C SER A 1004 -33.17 28.95 -26.93
N MET A 1005 -34.22 29.77 -26.80
CA MET A 1005 -34.14 31.23 -26.80
C MET A 1005 -33.51 31.75 -25.51
N ILE A 1006 -33.89 31.15 -24.37
CA ILE A 1006 -33.27 31.44 -23.06
C ILE A 1006 -31.77 31.10 -23.12
N ALA A 1007 -31.42 29.90 -23.58
CA ALA A 1007 -30.05 29.42 -23.68
C ALA A 1007 -29.19 30.28 -24.63
N SER A 1008 -29.76 30.70 -25.76
CA SER A 1008 -29.09 31.55 -26.75
C SER A 1008 -28.80 32.96 -26.24
N ILE A 1009 -29.66 33.50 -25.36
CA ILE A 1009 -29.39 34.79 -24.71
C ILE A 1009 -28.32 34.60 -23.64
N TYR A 1010 -28.45 33.56 -22.81
CA TYR A 1010 -27.52 33.29 -21.72
C TYR A 1010 -26.07 33.11 -22.19
N VAL A 1011 -25.85 32.30 -23.22
CA VAL A 1011 -24.51 32.03 -23.77
C VAL A 1011 -23.81 33.30 -24.27
N ASN A 1012 -24.58 34.31 -24.71
CA ASN A 1012 -24.03 35.57 -25.19
C ASN A 1012 -23.68 36.52 -24.04
N THR A 1013 -24.35 36.39 -22.89
CA THR A 1013 -24.11 37.21 -21.70
C THR A 1013 -23.11 36.62 -20.72
N ARG A 1014 -22.95 35.30 -20.72
CA ARG A 1014 -22.11 34.49 -19.80
C ARG A 1014 -21.37 33.38 -20.54
N ALA A 1015 -20.73 33.71 -21.66
CA ALA A 1015 -20.05 32.72 -22.51
C ALA A 1015 -18.98 31.94 -21.75
N GLU A 1016 -18.31 32.59 -20.81
CA GLU A 1016 -17.29 32.03 -19.93
C GLU A 1016 -17.80 30.89 -19.04
N LYS A 1017 -19.13 30.77 -18.87
CA LYS A 1017 -19.79 29.72 -18.09
C LYS A 1017 -20.24 28.52 -18.94
N ILE A 1018 -20.17 28.61 -20.27
CA ILE A 1018 -20.70 27.57 -21.17
C ILE A 1018 -19.56 26.89 -21.91
N GLU A 1019 -19.53 25.56 -21.81
CA GLU A 1019 -18.59 24.71 -22.55
C GLU A 1019 -19.13 24.39 -23.94
N GLN A 1020 -20.36 23.89 -24.03
CA GLN A 1020 -21.07 23.61 -25.29
C GLN A 1020 -22.53 24.03 -25.20
N LEU A 1021 -23.06 24.52 -26.33
CA LEU A 1021 -24.47 24.86 -26.49
C LEU A 1021 -25.15 23.91 -27.49
N TYR A 1022 -26.27 23.32 -27.08
CA TYR A 1022 -27.14 22.51 -27.93
C TYR A 1022 -28.50 23.19 -28.08
N LEU A 1023 -28.91 23.50 -29.30
CA LEU A 1023 -30.19 24.13 -29.60
C LEU A 1023 -31.08 23.15 -30.34
N VAL A 1024 -32.14 22.66 -29.68
CA VAL A 1024 -33.10 21.73 -30.26
C VAL A 1024 -34.32 22.51 -30.73
N GLU A 1025 -34.64 22.43 -32.03
CA GLU A 1025 -35.77 23.15 -32.64
C GLU A 1025 -35.80 24.65 -32.25
N PRO A 1026 -34.73 25.42 -32.52
CA PRO A 1026 -34.66 26.80 -32.07
C PRO A 1026 -35.77 27.66 -32.68
N ILE A 1027 -36.22 28.68 -31.94
CA ILE A 1027 -37.23 29.64 -32.39
C ILE A 1027 -36.62 31.00 -32.70
N LEU A 1028 -37.22 31.72 -33.66
CA LEU A 1028 -36.95 33.14 -33.88
C LEU A 1028 -38.09 34.00 -33.33
N PRO A 1029 -37.79 35.16 -32.72
CA PRO A 1029 -38.80 36.18 -32.44
C PRO A 1029 -39.54 36.60 -33.71
N ALA A 1030 -40.83 36.89 -33.56
CA ALA A 1030 -41.62 37.39 -34.67
C ALA A 1030 -41.05 38.72 -35.19
N GLU A 1031 -41.18 38.94 -36.50
CA GLU A 1031 -40.78 40.20 -37.10
C GLU A 1031 -41.76 41.30 -36.67
N SER A 1032 -41.31 42.19 -35.77
CA SER A 1032 -42.09 43.34 -35.33
C SER A 1032 -42.28 44.29 -36.51
N LYS A 1033 -43.47 44.30 -37.11
CA LYS A 1033 -43.87 45.28 -38.12
C LYS A 1033 -44.13 46.64 -37.48
N GLY A 1034 -43.12 47.26 -36.88
CA GLY A 1034 -43.03 48.71 -36.59
C GLY A 1034 -44.07 49.39 -35.68
N GLU A 1035 -45.25 48.84 -35.47
CA GLU A 1035 -46.34 49.42 -34.69
C GLU A 1035 -46.93 48.32 -33.83
N LYS A 1036 -46.75 48.42 -32.51
CA LYS A 1036 -47.60 47.68 -31.58
C LYS A 1036 -48.99 48.30 -31.70
N ASP A 1037 -49.88 47.62 -32.41
CA ASP A 1037 -51.26 48.06 -32.58
C ASP A 1037 -51.89 48.31 -31.20
N LEU A 1038 -52.71 49.36 -31.06
CA LEU A 1038 -53.39 49.71 -29.80
C LEU A 1038 -54.19 48.50 -29.26
N GLU A 1039 -54.73 47.69 -30.17
CA GLU A 1039 -55.41 46.42 -29.87
C GLU A 1039 -54.52 45.40 -29.15
N SER A 1040 -53.21 45.37 -29.43
CA SER A 1040 -52.27 44.49 -28.73
C SER A 1040 -52.05 44.93 -27.29
N PHE A 1041 -52.03 46.23 -26.99
CA PHE A 1041 -51.91 46.73 -25.61
C PHE A 1041 -53.19 46.52 -24.82
N THR A 1042 -54.36 46.75 -25.45
CA THR A 1042 -55.66 46.46 -24.85
C THR A 1042 -55.77 44.97 -24.52
N SER A 1043 -55.43 44.09 -25.47
CA SER A 1043 -55.41 42.65 -25.23
C SER A 1043 -54.46 42.26 -24.09
N GLN A 1044 -53.28 42.89 -24.01
CA GLN A 1044 -52.33 42.64 -22.92
C GLN A 1044 -52.87 43.07 -21.55
N LEU A 1045 -53.49 44.24 -21.47
CA LEU A 1045 -54.13 44.76 -20.27
C LEU A 1045 -55.30 43.86 -19.84
N ASP A 1046 -56.13 43.44 -20.79
CA ASP A 1046 -57.30 42.59 -20.54
C ASP A 1046 -56.89 41.22 -20.00
N TYR A 1047 -55.81 40.61 -20.50
CA TYR A 1047 -55.30 39.34 -19.98
C TYR A 1047 -54.69 39.45 -18.57
N LEU A 1048 -54.13 40.61 -18.21
CA LEU A 1048 -53.60 40.85 -16.86
C LEU A 1048 -54.71 41.13 -15.85
N LEU A 1049 -55.80 41.78 -16.29
CA LEU A 1049 -56.99 42.04 -15.47
C LEU A 1049 -57.89 40.81 -15.33
N ASN A 1050 -58.02 40.01 -16.41
CA ASN A 1050 -58.89 38.84 -16.49
C ASN A 1050 -58.07 37.62 -16.93
N ILE A 1051 -57.40 37.00 -15.97
CA ILE A 1051 -56.57 35.80 -16.19
C ILE A 1051 -57.47 34.68 -16.74
N PRO A 1052 -57.16 34.08 -17.90
CA PRO A 1052 -57.95 33.00 -18.47
C PRO A 1052 -58.02 31.81 -17.52
N ALA A 1053 -59.22 31.24 -17.34
CA ALA A 1053 -59.35 29.99 -16.61
C ALA A 1053 -58.71 28.85 -17.43
N LEU A 1054 -57.95 28.00 -16.75
CA LEU A 1054 -57.44 26.78 -17.37
C LEU A 1054 -58.61 25.81 -17.61
N PRO A 1055 -58.57 25.04 -18.70
CA PRO A 1055 -59.57 24.01 -18.94
C PRO A 1055 -59.55 22.98 -17.81
N VAL A 1056 -60.75 22.51 -17.42
CA VAL A 1056 -60.94 21.40 -16.50
C VAL A 1056 -61.24 20.14 -17.32
N TYR A 1057 -60.60 19.04 -16.96
CA TYR A 1057 -60.71 17.76 -17.64
C TYR A 1057 -61.24 16.69 -16.69
N ASP A 1058 -62.02 15.75 -17.23
CA ASP A 1058 -62.69 14.73 -16.43
C ASP A 1058 -61.74 13.86 -15.60
N SER A 1059 -60.52 13.60 -16.11
CA SER A 1059 -59.52 12.78 -15.43
C SER A 1059 -58.10 13.06 -15.91
N VAL A 1060 -57.10 12.62 -15.14
CA VAL A 1060 -55.68 12.63 -15.55
C VAL A 1060 -55.46 11.81 -16.81
N ALA A 1061 -56.17 10.69 -16.98
CA ALA A 1061 -56.10 9.86 -18.19
C ALA A 1061 -56.54 10.62 -19.45
N THR A 1062 -57.56 11.48 -19.35
CA THR A 1062 -58.01 12.36 -20.45
C THR A 1062 -56.90 13.35 -20.86
N VAL A 1063 -56.09 13.80 -19.91
CA VAL A 1063 -54.94 14.68 -20.17
C VAL A 1063 -53.79 13.91 -20.81
N ALA A 1064 -53.50 12.69 -20.34
CA ALA A 1064 -52.49 11.80 -20.95
C ALA A 1064 -52.80 11.52 -22.43
N GLN A 1065 -54.04 11.17 -22.75
CA GLN A 1065 -54.48 10.96 -24.14
C GLN A 1065 -54.33 12.22 -25.01
N ARG A 1066 -54.51 13.41 -24.43
CA ARG A 1066 -54.29 14.67 -25.15
C ARG A 1066 -52.81 14.92 -25.44
N LEU A 1067 -51.91 14.60 -24.50
CA LEU A 1067 -50.46 14.69 -24.73
C LEU A 1067 -50.00 13.75 -25.86
N GLN A 1068 -50.58 12.56 -25.95
CA GLN A 1068 -50.27 11.60 -27.01
C GLN A 1068 -50.81 12.02 -28.39
N LYS A 1069 -51.91 12.77 -28.44
CA LYS A 1069 -52.39 13.35 -29.72
C LYS A 1069 -51.42 14.36 -30.31
N THR A 1070 -50.69 15.09 -29.46
CA THR A 1070 -49.70 16.09 -29.91
C THR A 1070 -48.30 15.50 -30.03
N SER A 1071 -48.00 14.40 -29.35
CA SER A 1071 -46.73 13.66 -29.42
C SER A 1071 -47.00 12.15 -29.54
N PRO A 1072 -47.24 11.62 -30.76
CA PRO A 1072 -47.69 10.25 -30.96
C PRO A 1072 -46.71 9.16 -30.48
N ASN A 1073 -45.43 9.51 -30.33
CA ASN A 1073 -44.37 8.61 -29.88
C ASN A 1073 -44.23 8.55 -28.34
N LEU A 1074 -45.10 9.25 -27.61
CA LEU A 1074 -45.14 9.22 -26.15
C LEU A 1074 -45.86 7.96 -25.66
N ASP A 1075 -45.17 7.11 -24.90
CA ASP A 1075 -45.74 5.88 -24.37
C ASP A 1075 -46.81 6.15 -23.30
N ASP A 1076 -47.73 5.18 -23.13
CA ASP A 1076 -48.92 5.31 -22.28
C ASP A 1076 -48.58 5.61 -20.82
N ASP A 1077 -47.60 4.88 -20.25
CA ASP A 1077 -47.22 5.00 -18.85
C ASP A 1077 -46.52 6.34 -18.57
N PHE A 1078 -45.62 6.75 -19.46
CA PHE A 1078 -44.94 8.03 -19.33
C PHE A 1078 -45.88 9.21 -19.61
N ALA A 1079 -46.82 9.08 -20.56
CA ALA A 1079 -47.88 10.08 -20.77
C ALA A 1079 -48.73 10.27 -19.51
N LEU A 1080 -49.09 9.18 -18.83
CA LEU A 1080 -49.83 9.22 -17.58
C LEU A 1080 -48.99 9.82 -16.44
N LYS A 1081 -47.71 9.49 -16.35
CA LYS A 1081 -46.76 10.06 -15.38
C LYS A 1081 -46.65 11.57 -15.55
N LEU A 1082 -46.42 12.05 -16.77
CA LEU A 1082 -46.32 13.48 -17.08
C LEU A 1082 -47.64 14.20 -16.81
N ALA A 1083 -48.77 13.63 -17.23
CA ALA A 1083 -50.11 14.18 -16.99
C ALA A 1083 -50.42 14.30 -15.49
N THR A 1084 -50.06 13.28 -14.70
CA THR A 1084 -50.22 13.29 -13.24
C THR A 1084 -49.39 14.41 -12.62
N ARG A 1085 -48.13 14.55 -13.05
CA ARG A 1085 -47.22 15.59 -12.55
C ARG A 1085 -47.72 17.01 -12.88
N MET A 1086 -48.22 17.22 -14.10
CA MET A 1086 -48.60 18.55 -14.58
C MET A 1086 -50.03 18.95 -14.24
N THR A 1087 -50.81 18.12 -13.54
CA THR A 1087 -52.20 18.42 -13.19
C THR A 1087 -52.44 18.45 -11.68
N LYS A 1088 -53.51 19.14 -11.28
CA LYS A 1088 -54.02 19.18 -9.91
C LYS A 1088 -55.53 18.99 -9.90
N SER A 1089 -56.04 18.41 -8.82
CA SER A 1089 -57.47 18.22 -8.63
C SER A 1089 -58.18 19.55 -8.38
N VAL A 1090 -59.33 19.73 -9.02
CA VAL A 1090 -60.25 20.86 -8.86
C VAL A 1090 -61.68 20.35 -8.80
N GLU A 1091 -62.62 21.23 -8.44
CA GLU A 1091 -64.04 20.90 -8.44
C GLU A 1091 -64.47 20.47 -9.85
N ASN A 1092 -64.96 19.24 -9.98
CA ASN A 1092 -65.37 18.57 -11.24
C ASN A 1092 -64.24 18.11 -12.19
N GLY A 1093 -63.02 17.87 -11.71
CA GLY A 1093 -62.00 17.19 -12.52
C GLY A 1093 -60.56 17.55 -12.15
N VAL A 1094 -59.70 17.61 -13.16
CA VAL A 1094 -58.29 18.03 -13.03
C VAL A 1094 -57.98 19.19 -13.97
N THR A 1095 -57.09 20.07 -13.56
CA THR A 1095 -56.61 21.18 -14.40
C THR A 1095 -55.08 21.25 -14.35
N PHE A 1096 -54.46 21.94 -15.31
CA PHE A 1096 -53.02 22.07 -15.36
C PHE A 1096 -52.46 22.89 -14.19
N THR A 1097 -51.19 22.61 -13.86
CA THR A 1097 -50.45 23.29 -12.79
C THR A 1097 -49.76 24.55 -13.26
N TYR A 1098 -49.40 24.65 -14.55
CA TYR A 1098 -48.74 25.83 -15.11
C TYR A 1098 -49.58 27.11 -15.00
N SER A 1099 -48.93 28.27 -15.03
CA SER A 1099 -49.61 29.56 -14.96
C SER A 1099 -50.46 29.82 -16.22
N PRO A 1100 -51.75 30.18 -16.09
CA PRO A 1100 -52.62 30.40 -17.26
C PRO A 1100 -52.11 31.47 -18.22
N LEU A 1101 -51.34 32.44 -17.72
CA LEU A 1101 -50.72 33.49 -18.54
C LEU A 1101 -49.69 32.92 -19.54
N LEU A 1102 -49.00 31.83 -19.22
CA LEU A 1102 -48.02 31.20 -20.12
C LEU A 1102 -48.68 30.56 -21.35
N ALA A 1103 -49.97 30.22 -21.27
CA ALA A 1103 -50.74 29.71 -22.41
C ALA A 1103 -51.23 30.84 -23.34
N THR A 1104 -50.98 32.09 -23.00
CA THR A 1104 -51.33 33.26 -23.81
C THR A 1104 -50.09 33.80 -24.53
N ARG A 1105 -50.28 34.36 -25.74
CA ARG A 1105 -49.19 35.05 -26.47
C ARG A 1105 -48.71 36.34 -25.81
N VAL A 1106 -49.36 36.74 -24.72
CA VAL A 1106 -49.13 37.97 -23.95
C VAL A 1106 -48.28 37.73 -22.70
N GLY A 1107 -48.41 36.56 -22.08
CA GLY A 1107 -47.89 36.32 -20.74
C GLY A 1107 -46.38 36.18 -20.62
N VAL A 1108 -45.68 35.86 -21.72
CA VAL A 1108 -44.22 35.91 -21.85
C VAL A 1108 -43.92 36.88 -22.97
N GLY A 1109 -43.32 38.03 -22.71
CA GLY A 1109 -43.04 39.04 -23.74
C GLY A 1109 -42.03 38.56 -24.81
N PHE A 1110 -42.46 37.72 -25.76
CA PHE A 1110 -41.59 37.10 -26.79
C PHE A 1110 -40.94 38.12 -27.74
N ASN A 1111 -41.51 39.32 -27.86
CA ASN A 1111 -41.02 40.39 -28.73
C ASN A 1111 -40.14 41.42 -27.99
N THR A 1112 -39.50 41.02 -26.89
CA THR A 1112 -38.57 41.89 -26.14
C THR A 1112 -37.29 42.17 -26.90
N ILE A 1113 -36.88 41.27 -27.82
CA ILE A 1113 -35.72 41.44 -28.69
C ILE A 1113 -36.18 41.39 -30.15
N PRO A 1114 -35.92 42.44 -30.96
CA PRO A 1114 -36.22 42.42 -32.40
C PRO A 1114 -35.51 41.26 -33.11
N ARG A 1115 -36.20 40.62 -34.07
CA ARG A 1115 -35.68 39.49 -34.86
C ARG A 1115 -34.26 39.71 -35.39
N HIS A 1116 -33.96 40.89 -35.92
CA HIS A 1116 -32.62 41.20 -36.44
C HIS A 1116 -31.54 41.21 -35.36
N GLN A 1117 -31.85 41.71 -34.15
CA GLN A 1117 -30.91 41.71 -33.02
C GLN A 1117 -30.69 40.29 -32.50
N TYR A 1118 -31.76 39.49 -32.44
CA TYR A 1118 -31.66 38.09 -32.03
C TYR A 1118 -30.81 37.26 -33.02
N LEU A 1119 -31.00 37.44 -34.33
CA LEU A 1119 -30.14 36.80 -35.34
C LEU A 1119 -28.68 37.25 -35.23
N GLN A 1120 -28.41 38.52 -34.89
CA GLN A 1120 -27.04 38.99 -34.62
C GLN A 1120 -26.43 38.35 -33.37
N LEU A 1121 -27.23 38.14 -32.30
CA LEU A 1121 -26.79 37.43 -31.10
C LEU A 1121 -26.44 35.98 -31.43
N LEU A 1122 -27.27 35.31 -32.21
CA LEU A 1122 -26.97 33.96 -32.69
C LEU A 1122 -25.68 33.96 -33.53
N ALA A 1123 -25.49 34.92 -34.43
CA ALA A 1123 -24.29 34.99 -35.28
C ALA A 1123 -22.99 35.28 -34.51
N ARG A 1124 -23.07 36.03 -33.40
CA ARG A 1124 -21.93 36.45 -32.58
C ARG A 1124 -21.71 35.59 -31.33
N ARG A 1125 -22.40 34.44 -31.25
CA ARG A 1125 -22.26 33.47 -30.15
C ARG A 1125 -20.79 33.13 -29.91
N ARG A 1126 -20.41 33.05 -28.63
CA ARG A 1126 -19.02 32.91 -28.19
C ARG A 1126 -18.63 31.50 -27.73
N ALA A 1127 -19.60 30.60 -27.58
CA ALA A 1127 -19.37 29.20 -27.27
C ALA A 1127 -19.63 28.32 -28.51
N PRO A 1128 -18.94 27.18 -28.65
CA PRO A 1128 -19.27 26.20 -29.68
C PRO A 1128 -20.73 25.76 -29.56
N SER A 1129 -21.40 25.58 -30.69
CA SER A 1129 -22.85 25.32 -30.72
C SER A 1129 -23.24 24.31 -31.78
N THR A 1130 -24.15 23.40 -31.41
CA THR A 1130 -24.79 22.45 -32.31
C THR A 1130 -26.30 22.70 -32.33
N VAL A 1131 -26.89 22.72 -33.51
CA VAL A 1131 -28.33 22.89 -33.73
C VAL A 1131 -28.92 21.59 -34.23
N ILE A 1132 -30.03 21.17 -33.63
CA ILE A 1132 -30.68 19.88 -33.91
C ILE A 1132 -32.11 20.14 -34.39
N TYR A 1133 -32.44 19.62 -35.57
CA TYR A 1133 -33.78 19.67 -36.15
C TYR A 1133 -34.36 18.26 -36.36
N GLY A 1134 -35.68 18.15 -36.23
CA GLY A 1134 -36.44 16.98 -36.63
C GLY A 1134 -36.70 16.99 -38.12
N SER A 1135 -36.39 15.89 -38.80
CA SER A 1135 -36.61 15.71 -40.24
C SER A 1135 -38.08 15.84 -40.67
N GLN A 1136 -39.01 15.65 -39.73
CA GLN A 1136 -40.45 15.77 -39.94
C GLN A 1136 -41.06 17.00 -39.23
N SER A 1137 -40.23 17.88 -38.66
CA SER A 1137 -40.70 19.08 -37.96
C SER A 1137 -41.19 20.14 -38.96
N ASN A 1138 -42.46 20.52 -38.83
CA ASN A 1138 -43.07 21.66 -39.54
C ASN A 1138 -43.28 22.87 -38.61
N PHE A 1139 -42.58 22.90 -37.47
CA PHE A 1139 -42.81 23.91 -36.44
C PHE A 1139 -42.28 25.30 -36.82
N ASN A 1140 -41.07 25.36 -37.35
CA ASN A 1140 -40.47 26.60 -37.83
C ASN A 1140 -40.96 26.92 -39.25
N ARG A 1141 -41.24 28.19 -39.54
CA ARG A 1141 -41.63 28.62 -40.88
C ARG A 1141 -40.45 28.46 -41.85
N PRO A 1142 -40.69 28.25 -43.16
CA PRO A 1142 -39.62 28.15 -44.14
C PRO A 1142 -38.67 29.37 -44.12
N GLU A 1143 -39.20 30.58 -43.98
CA GLU A 1143 -38.40 31.80 -43.86
C GLU A 1143 -37.56 31.87 -42.56
N ASP A 1144 -38.06 31.28 -41.47
CA ASP A 1144 -37.36 31.22 -40.18
C ASP A 1144 -36.21 30.22 -40.22
N LEU A 1145 -36.47 29.03 -40.79
CA LEU A 1145 -35.45 28.01 -41.03
C LEU A 1145 -34.33 28.52 -41.94
N LEU A 1146 -34.67 29.25 -43.00
CA LEU A 1146 -33.68 29.86 -43.89
C LEU A 1146 -32.84 30.90 -43.15
N ALA A 1147 -33.46 31.77 -42.35
CA ALA A 1147 -32.74 32.77 -41.56
C ALA A 1147 -31.83 32.12 -40.49
N GLN A 1148 -32.27 31.04 -39.84
CA GLN A 1148 -31.44 30.28 -38.90
C GLN A 1148 -30.26 29.60 -39.61
N LYS A 1149 -30.50 28.94 -40.76
CA LYS A 1149 -29.45 28.28 -41.57
C LYS A 1149 -28.39 29.25 -42.12
N GLN A 1150 -28.71 30.54 -42.25
CA GLN A 1150 -27.73 31.57 -42.63
C GLN A 1150 -26.82 32.00 -41.48
N VAL A 1151 -27.22 31.75 -40.23
CA VAL A 1151 -26.49 32.16 -39.02
C VAL A 1151 -25.63 31.03 -38.43
N PHE A 1152 -26.01 29.78 -38.67
CA PHE A 1152 -25.24 28.60 -38.28
C PHE A 1152 -24.44 28.05 -39.46
N VAL A 1153 -23.20 27.62 -39.22
CA VAL A 1153 -22.40 26.96 -40.27
C VAL A 1153 -22.98 25.58 -40.52
N LYS A 1154 -22.95 25.09 -41.76
CA LYS A 1154 -23.56 23.81 -42.16
C LYS A 1154 -23.15 22.64 -41.27
N GLU A 1155 -21.90 22.61 -40.82
CA GLU A 1155 -21.31 21.56 -39.97
C GLU A 1155 -21.85 21.55 -38.53
N GLN A 1156 -22.54 22.62 -38.11
CA GLN A 1156 -23.17 22.74 -36.79
C GLN A 1156 -24.65 22.33 -36.81
N ILE A 1157 -25.21 22.03 -37.98
CA ILE A 1157 -26.63 21.71 -38.13
C ILE A 1157 -26.77 20.20 -38.31
N CYS A 1158 -27.44 19.57 -37.36
CA CYS A 1158 -27.79 18.16 -37.38
C CYS A 1158 -29.29 17.99 -37.63
N THR A 1159 -29.67 16.95 -38.35
CA THR A 1159 -31.07 16.59 -38.58
C THR A 1159 -31.27 15.12 -38.25
N ILE A 1160 -32.24 14.82 -37.38
CA ILE A 1160 -32.56 13.46 -36.93
C ILE A 1160 -34.01 13.11 -37.24
N GLU A 1161 -34.36 11.82 -37.20
CA GLU A 1161 -35.75 11.39 -37.32
C GLU A 1161 -36.61 11.96 -36.18
N GLY A 1162 -37.83 12.45 -36.49
CA GLY A 1162 -38.76 13.00 -35.49
C GLY A 1162 -39.38 14.35 -35.88
N GLY A 1163 -40.38 14.76 -35.10
CA GLY A 1163 -41.10 16.03 -35.22
C GLY A 1163 -40.51 17.12 -34.35
N HIS A 1164 -41.35 18.04 -33.85
CA HIS A 1164 -40.91 19.16 -33.01
C HIS A 1164 -40.45 18.73 -31.60
N ASN A 1165 -41.12 17.75 -31.01
CA ASN A 1165 -40.84 17.30 -29.65
C ASN A 1165 -39.83 16.16 -29.69
N LEU A 1166 -38.61 16.45 -30.15
CA LEU A 1166 -37.56 15.45 -30.35
C LEU A 1166 -37.19 14.66 -29.09
N HIS A 1167 -37.40 15.23 -27.90
CA HIS A 1167 -37.20 14.53 -26.63
C HIS A 1167 -38.23 13.40 -26.39
N PHE A 1168 -39.37 13.40 -27.09
CA PHE A 1168 -40.32 12.30 -27.14
C PHE A 1168 -40.16 11.45 -28.40
N ASP A 1169 -39.96 12.10 -29.55
CA ASP A 1169 -39.96 11.43 -30.86
C ASP A 1169 -38.68 10.62 -31.11
N ASN A 1170 -37.51 11.14 -30.68
CA ASN A 1170 -36.23 10.49 -30.88
C ASN A 1170 -35.25 10.85 -29.75
N PRO A 1171 -35.53 10.42 -28.51
CA PRO A 1171 -34.70 10.74 -27.36
C PRO A 1171 -33.27 10.21 -27.50
N GLU A 1172 -33.10 9.07 -28.16
CA GLU A 1172 -31.80 8.45 -28.42
C GLU A 1172 -30.97 9.29 -29.39
N GLY A 1173 -31.54 9.69 -30.53
CA GLY A 1173 -30.86 10.54 -31.51
C GLY A 1173 -30.45 11.90 -30.94
N VAL A 1174 -31.28 12.49 -30.07
CA VAL A 1174 -30.90 13.74 -29.35
C VAL A 1174 -29.71 13.48 -28.43
N ALA A 1175 -29.77 12.42 -27.62
CA ALA A 1175 -28.68 12.08 -26.70
C ALA A 1175 -27.39 11.71 -27.45
N GLU A 1176 -27.48 11.03 -28.60
CA GLU A 1176 -26.33 10.63 -29.44
C GLU A 1176 -25.53 11.81 -29.97
N LEU A 1177 -26.22 12.84 -30.46
CA LEU A 1177 -25.59 14.06 -30.98
C LEU A 1177 -24.87 14.88 -29.90
N ILE A 1178 -25.23 14.69 -28.65
CA ILE A 1178 -24.57 15.30 -27.50
C ILE A 1178 -23.34 14.45 -27.17
N LYS A 1179 -22.17 14.99 -27.50
CA LYS A 1179 -20.87 14.34 -27.27
C LYS A 1179 -20.38 14.65 -25.87
N LEU A 1180 -19.85 13.66 -25.17
CA LEU A 1180 -19.05 13.91 -23.96
C LEU A 1180 -17.70 14.46 -24.43
N LEU A 1181 -17.37 15.67 -24.03
CA LEU A 1181 -16.04 16.23 -24.29
C LEU A 1181 -15.08 15.62 -23.26
N THR A 1182 -14.09 14.89 -23.75
CA THR A 1182 -13.00 14.27 -22.97
C THR A 1182 -11.96 15.27 -22.56
#